data_AF-A0A811UCQ1-F1
#
_entry.id   AF-A0A811UCQ1-F1
#
_cell.length_a   1.000
_cell.length_b   1.000
_cell.length_c   1.000
_cell.angle_alpha   90.00
_cell.angle_beta   90.00
_cell.angle_gamma   90.00
#
_symmetry.space_group_name_H-M   'P 1'
#
loop_
_entity.id
_entity.type
_entity.pdbx_description
1 polymer ?
#
loop_
_entity_poly.entity_id
_entity_poly.type
_entity_poly.pdbx_seq_one_letter_code
_entity_poly.pdbx_strand_id
1 'polypeptide(L)'
;MLYVFHVDVGRMMSFDMAVALSSVENLKETIERVHGLPSKNIVLLVSGGEMLNQTTQVSYYSAGTDTNPIYMFLIEENRDPADPKNEQKNDQKNDKKKDQKAEEERDLEFVEQIERCKLLPTILSSVEKRTQLAMKIYEIARDDERFSERLVYEQHLQQQGWWAVVANMEDLIEEFRQRFVKFCAAFEQHLEQRAKHIDILHTFSDGLRTLSRIPILPSLMSLAEEDFHGFDCFLDADDVFSRSHSQQKSVLVAGGVPAQQTVSDGQPAETETAENDGDDNAIADDRSSTSPNKKQKMGTEVIEEASTTISPMTVTDKQSSSSNSSRPLLNLLQWITSKENQRRLETMCDECIQGLNTFDHNVYLRLQDEAQHILKQAEQPEIREIKGLSERLSRLDQIIIKIRNTVGQQKELCTSFQQNQTRANHLRDPSILPDLCLTHQEQLIVMNDNYQKIRYHRRLISKAKEELGTNLHARLSRMVHVENSMSEFDNRLLFYLKCVRRAERHLQVMEQIHQAPCMYMAAVTEVVRRKIFSQEFRLWATKLADDFDTIHNEEISRRRQFNANFEGHFLNKLFPGMNDMPPAFANEIPLLFDAHLPNINKSDIDMLTSHLPDLAQGVKLPDMRHVINFFVSRSGPHQKLRLEELLGPQLEGALGNPALAEEVPQISEMGTGEKPLLHQRLADLQKIGDGCEGSETDTENEFENLAVATDETLQSATQCLLLRPRPQRS
;
A
#
# COMPACT_ATOMS: atom_id res chain seq x y z
N MET A 1 37.83 3.63 -15.46
CA MET A 1 37.97 4.44 -14.24
C MET A 1 36.58 4.83 -13.79
N LEU A 2 36.30 4.69 -12.50
CA LEU A 2 35.05 5.13 -11.86
C LEU A 2 35.29 6.49 -11.21
N TYR A 3 34.37 7.43 -11.37
CA TYR A 3 34.46 8.78 -10.83
C TYR A 3 33.39 9.06 -9.78
N VAL A 4 33.83 9.56 -8.62
CA VAL A 4 32.97 9.99 -7.51
C VAL A 4 33.31 11.43 -7.17
N PHE A 5 32.31 12.30 -7.12
CA PHE A 5 32.49 13.73 -6.89
C PHE A 5 32.00 14.13 -5.50
N HIS A 6 32.92 14.59 -4.65
CA HIS A 6 32.60 15.12 -3.33
C HIS A 6 32.07 16.56 -3.48
N VAL A 7 30.78 16.77 -3.27
CA VAL A 7 30.09 17.98 -3.75
C VAL A 7 30.43 19.24 -2.95
N ASP A 8 30.40 19.19 -1.62
CA ASP A 8 30.68 20.35 -0.78
C ASP A 8 32.17 20.74 -0.81
N VAL A 9 33.08 19.75 -0.85
CA VAL A 9 34.52 19.98 -1.02
C VAL A 9 34.87 20.38 -2.46
N GLY A 10 34.07 19.97 -3.44
CA GLY A 10 34.30 20.20 -4.86
C GLY A 10 35.51 19.43 -5.41
N ARG A 11 35.65 18.15 -5.06
CA ARG A 11 36.80 17.32 -5.46
C ARG A 11 36.34 16.07 -6.20
N MET A 12 36.93 15.83 -7.37
CA MET A 12 36.78 14.57 -8.09
C MET A 12 37.73 13.50 -7.51
N MET A 13 37.20 12.32 -7.24
CA MET A 13 37.92 11.12 -6.82
C MET A 13 37.82 10.08 -7.94
N SER A 14 38.91 9.38 -8.22
CA SER A 14 38.98 8.37 -9.28
C SER A 14 39.36 7.02 -8.69
N PHE A 15 38.58 6.00 -9.02
CA PHE A 15 38.76 4.62 -8.58
C PHE A 15 38.95 3.69 -9.77
N ASP A 16 39.52 2.52 -9.51
CA ASP A 16 39.63 1.45 -10.52
C ASP A 16 38.22 1.06 -11.01
N MET A 17 38.12 0.72 -12.30
CA MET A 17 36.89 0.19 -12.88
C MET A 17 36.43 -1.10 -12.18
N ALA A 18 37.34 -1.87 -11.58
CA ALA A 18 36.98 -3.05 -10.78
C ALA A 18 35.99 -2.71 -9.64
N VAL A 19 36.08 -1.52 -9.04
CA VAL A 19 35.17 -1.06 -7.98
C VAL A 19 33.76 -0.83 -8.54
N ALA A 20 33.62 -0.42 -9.80
CA ALA A 20 32.31 -0.26 -10.44
C ALA A 20 31.54 -1.59 -10.60
N LEU A 21 32.26 -2.71 -10.64
CA LEU A 21 31.68 -4.04 -10.73
C LEU A 21 31.33 -4.65 -9.36
N SER A 22 31.58 -3.92 -8.28
CA SER A 22 31.26 -4.33 -6.91
C SER A 22 29.98 -3.66 -6.38
N SER A 23 29.56 -4.03 -5.17
CA SER A 23 28.42 -3.40 -4.50
C SER A 23 28.72 -1.95 -4.10
N VAL A 24 27.67 -1.16 -3.92
CA VAL A 24 27.76 0.22 -3.40
C VAL A 24 28.36 0.24 -2.00
N GLU A 25 28.09 -0.77 -1.17
CA GLU A 25 28.73 -0.93 0.14
C GLU A 25 30.25 -1.04 0.03
N ASN A 26 30.76 -1.89 -0.87
CA ASN A 26 32.19 -2.02 -1.11
C ASN A 26 32.81 -0.71 -1.66
N LEU A 27 32.06 0.07 -2.45
CA LEU A 27 32.49 1.41 -2.86
C LEU A 27 32.65 2.35 -1.66
N LYS A 28 31.69 2.36 -0.73
CA LYS A 28 31.79 3.18 0.51
C LYS A 28 33.00 2.78 1.35
N GLU A 29 33.21 1.47 1.55
CA GLU A 29 34.38 0.96 2.28
C GLU A 29 35.71 1.30 1.59
N THR A 30 35.73 1.29 0.26
CA THR A 30 36.90 1.70 -0.53
C THR A 30 37.19 3.18 -0.34
N ILE A 31 36.16 4.03 -0.33
CA ILE A 31 36.30 5.47 -0.04
C ILE A 31 36.83 5.67 1.38
N GLU A 32 36.31 4.94 2.37
CA GLU A 32 36.79 5.00 3.75
C GLU A 32 38.27 4.63 3.87
N ARG A 33 38.69 3.55 3.22
CA ARG A 33 40.08 3.08 3.24
C ARG A 33 41.06 4.05 2.60
N VAL A 34 40.67 4.69 1.49
CA VAL A 34 41.54 5.57 0.70
C VAL A 34 41.54 7.00 1.25
N HIS A 35 40.41 7.48 1.77
CA HIS A 35 40.21 8.88 2.14
C HIS A 35 39.92 9.11 3.63
N GLY A 36 39.78 8.07 4.44
CA GLY A 36 39.51 8.18 5.89
C GLY A 36 38.12 8.71 6.22
N LEU A 37 37.15 8.57 5.30
CA LEU A 37 35.78 9.04 5.45
C LEU A 37 34.88 7.87 5.89
N PRO A 38 34.26 7.92 7.09
CA PRO A 38 33.48 6.79 7.60
C PRO A 38 32.34 6.37 6.67
N SER A 39 32.27 5.09 6.30
CA SER A 39 31.27 4.57 5.34
C SER A 39 29.83 4.89 5.72
N LYS A 40 29.52 4.89 7.03
CA LYS A 40 28.20 5.22 7.57
C LYS A 40 27.76 6.67 7.30
N ASN A 41 28.70 7.59 7.14
CA ASN A 41 28.40 9.00 6.91
C ASN A 41 28.31 9.34 5.41
N ILE A 42 28.64 8.39 4.53
CA ILE A 42 28.68 8.59 3.09
C ILE A 42 27.29 8.37 2.49
N VAL A 43 26.78 9.39 1.81
CA VAL A 43 25.60 9.30 0.94
C VAL A 43 26.04 9.45 -0.50
N LEU A 44 25.50 8.60 -1.35
CA LEU A 44 25.78 8.58 -2.78
C LEU A 44 24.47 8.77 -3.54
N LEU A 45 24.46 9.75 -4.44
CA LEU A 45 23.35 10.05 -5.34
C LEU A 45 23.85 10.03 -6.79
N VAL A 46 22.97 9.67 -7.72
CA VAL A 46 23.18 9.90 -9.16
C VAL A 46 22.49 11.18 -9.63
N SER A 47 22.84 11.63 -10.83
CA SER A 47 22.07 12.64 -11.56
C SER A 47 20.59 12.27 -11.58
N GLY A 48 19.72 13.18 -11.15
CA GLY A 48 18.28 12.95 -10.98
C GLY A 48 17.83 12.68 -9.54
N GLY A 49 18.76 12.57 -8.58
CA GLY A 49 18.43 12.47 -7.16
C GLY A 49 18.12 11.07 -6.66
N GLU A 50 18.34 10.04 -7.48
CA GLU A 50 18.24 8.66 -7.03
C GLU A 50 19.43 8.29 -6.13
N MET A 51 19.12 7.69 -4.99
CA MET A 51 20.10 7.17 -4.04
C MET A 51 20.59 5.78 -4.44
N LEU A 52 21.88 5.54 -4.23
CA LEU A 52 22.48 4.23 -4.48
C LEU A 52 22.17 3.26 -3.34
N ASN A 53 21.61 2.11 -3.70
CA ASN A 53 21.28 1.01 -2.78
C ASN A 53 22.54 0.21 -2.42
N GLN A 54 22.72 -0.08 -1.13
CA GLN A 54 23.94 -0.70 -0.59
C GLN A 54 24.31 -2.04 -1.25
N THR A 55 23.30 -2.88 -1.51
CA THR A 55 23.46 -4.23 -2.09
C THR A 55 23.55 -4.24 -3.61
N THR A 56 23.19 -3.14 -4.28
CA THR A 56 23.18 -3.07 -5.75
C THR A 56 24.60 -2.85 -6.26
N GLN A 57 24.89 -3.39 -7.45
CA GLN A 57 26.17 -3.17 -8.13
C GLN A 57 26.28 -1.72 -8.61
N VAL A 58 27.45 -1.09 -8.47
CA VAL A 58 27.63 0.32 -8.86
C VAL A 58 27.36 0.55 -10.35
N SER A 59 27.77 -0.38 -11.22
CA SER A 59 27.56 -0.30 -12.68
C SER A 59 26.10 -0.45 -13.12
N TYR A 60 25.19 -0.81 -12.21
CA TYR A 60 23.76 -0.77 -12.50
C TYR A 60 23.27 0.66 -12.74
N TYR A 61 23.91 1.62 -12.05
CA TYR A 61 23.59 3.02 -12.19
C TYR A 61 24.29 3.59 -13.42
N SER A 62 23.55 4.34 -14.25
CA SER A 62 24.07 5.06 -15.42
C SER A 62 24.90 6.30 -15.04
N ALA A 63 25.83 6.15 -14.09
CA ALA A 63 26.68 7.19 -13.52
C ALA A 63 28.10 6.66 -13.27
N GLY A 64 29.01 7.55 -12.85
CA GLY A 64 30.40 7.22 -12.54
C GLY A 64 31.40 7.52 -13.66
N THR A 65 31.00 8.33 -14.65
CA THR A 65 31.90 8.85 -15.70
C THR A 65 32.49 10.20 -15.29
N ASP A 66 33.45 10.70 -16.06
CA ASP A 66 34.03 12.03 -15.84
C ASP A 66 32.97 13.14 -15.96
N THR A 67 32.06 13.01 -16.93
CA THR A 67 30.96 13.95 -17.22
C THR A 67 29.69 13.76 -16.39
N ASN A 68 29.47 12.57 -15.85
CA ASN A 68 28.34 12.23 -14.97
C ASN A 68 28.84 11.37 -13.80
N PRO A 69 29.54 11.98 -12.82
CA PRO A 69 30.09 11.25 -11.68
C PRO A 69 28.98 10.83 -10.72
N ILE A 70 29.30 9.91 -9.80
CA ILE A 70 28.45 9.66 -8.63
C ILE A 70 28.67 10.81 -7.64
N TYR A 71 27.60 11.47 -7.20
CA TYR A 71 27.70 12.59 -6.26
C TYR A 71 27.74 12.08 -4.83
N MET A 72 28.76 12.50 -4.08
CA MET A 72 28.98 12.11 -2.70
C MET A 72 28.75 13.29 -1.75
N PHE A 73 28.05 12.99 -0.66
CA PHE A 73 27.81 13.89 0.46
C PHE A 73 28.21 13.20 1.76
N LEU A 74 28.70 14.00 2.71
CA LEU A 74 28.94 13.55 4.06
C LEU A 74 27.87 14.11 4.98
N ILE A 75 27.22 13.24 5.72
CA ILE A 75 26.36 13.64 6.83
C ILE A 75 27.24 13.75 8.07
N GLU A 76 27.28 14.93 8.68
CA GLU A 76 27.78 15.06 10.04
C GLU A 76 26.62 14.71 11.00
N GLU A 77 26.72 13.59 11.75
CA GLU A 77 25.83 13.37 12.90
C GLU A 77 25.94 14.58 13.83
N ASN A 78 24.82 15.12 14.30
CA ASN A 78 24.76 16.22 15.29
C ASN A 78 25.72 15.91 16.45
N ARG A 79 26.95 16.42 16.39
CA ARG A 79 27.90 16.38 17.48
C ARG A 79 27.59 17.58 18.36
N ASP A 80 27.42 17.33 19.65
CA ASP A 80 27.20 18.37 20.64
C ASP A 80 28.21 19.51 20.44
N PRO A 81 27.77 20.78 20.47
CA PRO A 81 28.64 21.94 20.28
C PRO A 81 29.74 22.08 21.35
N ALA A 82 29.75 21.21 22.37
CA ALA A 82 30.74 21.12 23.43
C ALA A 82 31.88 20.09 23.17
N ASP A 83 31.92 19.39 22.03
CA ASP A 83 33.00 18.44 21.71
C ASP A 83 34.32 19.18 21.42
N PRO A 84 35.44 18.91 22.15
CA PRO A 84 36.74 19.56 21.97
C PRO A 84 37.36 19.42 20.56
N LYS A 85 36.79 18.60 19.67
CA LYS A 85 37.23 18.46 18.27
C LYS A 85 36.91 19.66 17.36
N ASN A 86 36.18 20.67 17.84
CA ASN A 86 35.97 21.92 17.10
C ASN A 86 37.28 22.71 16.85
N GLU A 87 38.36 22.37 17.55
CA GLU A 87 39.71 22.89 17.28
C GLU A 87 40.26 22.45 15.90
N GLN A 88 39.88 21.27 15.37
CA GLN A 88 40.38 20.78 14.07
C GLN A 88 39.81 21.55 12.86
N LYS A 89 38.61 22.14 12.94
CA LYS A 89 38.08 23.04 11.87
C LYS A 89 38.82 24.38 11.84
N ASN A 90 39.43 24.81 12.95
CA ASN A 90 40.32 25.97 12.98
C ASN A 90 41.70 25.66 12.37
N ASP A 91 42.21 24.43 12.54
CA ASP A 91 43.47 23.98 11.92
C ASP A 91 43.41 23.99 10.39
N GLN A 92 42.33 23.47 9.77
CA GLN A 92 42.18 23.51 8.30
C GLN A 92 42.01 24.92 7.73
N LYS A 93 41.37 25.84 8.47
CA LYS A 93 41.28 27.27 8.07
C LYS A 93 42.65 27.95 8.18
N ASN A 94 43.46 27.58 9.17
CA ASN A 94 44.81 28.08 9.34
C ASN A 94 45.76 27.53 8.26
N ASP A 95 45.63 26.25 7.91
CA ASP A 95 46.41 25.61 6.83
C ASP A 95 46.10 26.22 5.46
N LYS A 96 44.82 26.41 5.11
CA LYS A 96 44.46 27.08 3.84
C LYS A 96 44.96 28.52 3.75
N LYS A 97 44.88 29.29 4.84
CA LYS A 97 45.45 30.65 4.88
C LYS A 97 46.97 30.64 4.70
N LYS A 98 47.64 29.64 5.25
CA LYS A 98 49.09 29.46 5.13
C LYS A 98 49.49 29.11 3.70
N ASP A 99 48.74 28.23 3.05
CA ASP A 99 48.95 27.86 1.64
C ASP A 99 48.74 29.04 0.68
N GLN A 100 47.70 29.83 0.92
CA GLN A 100 47.39 31.01 0.11
C GLN A 100 48.48 32.08 0.25
N LYS A 101 48.98 32.30 1.47
CA LYS A 101 50.10 33.21 1.73
C LYS A 101 51.40 32.73 1.07
N ALA A 102 51.68 31.43 1.13
CA ALA A 102 52.85 30.85 0.48
C ALA A 102 52.78 30.95 -1.05
N GLU A 103 51.59 30.85 -1.65
CA GLU A 103 51.39 31.08 -3.08
C GLU A 103 51.62 32.55 -3.48
N GLU A 104 51.15 33.50 -2.67
CA GLU A 104 51.40 34.93 -2.87
C GLU A 104 52.89 35.29 -2.77
N GLU A 105 53.61 34.73 -1.79
CA GLU A 105 55.06 34.92 -1.63
C GLU A 105 55.84 34.41 -2.85
N ARG A 106 55.52 33.21 -3.36
CA ARG A 106 56.15 32.66 -4.58
C ARG A 106 55.88 33.51 -5.82
N ASP A 107 54.68 34.05 -5.94
CA ASP A 107 54.33 34.92 -7.07
C ASP A 107 55.11 36.23 -7.03
N LEU A 108 55.29 36.82 -5.83
CA LEU A 108 56.10 38.03 -5.65
C LEU A 108 57.56 37.80 -6.02
N GLU A 109 58.16 36.69 -5.56
CA GLU A 109 59.53 36.29 -5.93
C GLU A 109 59.69 36.10 -7.44
N PHE A 110 58.69 35.49 -8.10
CA PHE A 110 58.73 35.28 -9.54
C PHE A 110 58.60 36.59 -10.32
N VAL A 111 57.73 37.51 -9.90
CA VAL A 111 57.64 38.85 -10.51
C VAL A 111 58.96 39.61 -10.34
N GLU A 112 59.61 39.50 -9.18
CA GLU A 112 60.93 40.11 -8.96
C GLU A 112 62.00 39.51 -9.90
N GLN A 113 61.96 38.20 -10.15
CA GLN A 113 62.81 37.54 -11.15
C GLN A 113 62.59 38.14 -12.55
N ILE A 114 61.34 38.44 -12.92
CA ILE A 114 61.02 39.07 -14.21
C ILE A 114 61.61 40.49 -14.29
N GLU A 115 61.44 41.30 -13.24
CA GLU A 115 62.01 42.66 -13.20
C GLU A 115 63.55 42.66 -13.28
N ARG A 116 64.22 41.75 -12.57
CA ARG A 116 65.68 41.60 -12.65
C ARG A 116 66.15 41.21 -14.05
N CYS A 117 65.41 40.36 -14.77
CA CYS A 117 65.73 39.95 -16.14
C CYS A 117 65.57 41.09 -17.17
N LYS A 118 64.73 42.09 -16.91
CA LYS A 118 64.64 43.28 -17.75
C LYS A 118 65.95 44.08 -17.71
N LEU A 119 66.57 44.20 -16.54
CA LEU A 119 67.79 45.00 -16.30
C LEU A 119 69.09 44.37 -16.81
N LEU A 120 69.05 43.18 -17.41
CA LEU A 120 70.25 42.51 -17.93
C LEU A 120 70.94 43.33 -19.06
N PRO A 121 72.29 43.28 -19.14
CA PRO A 121 73.06 44.03 -20.14
C PRO A 121 72.81 43.54 -21.57
N THR A 122 73.15 44.35 -22.57
CA THR A 122 72.96 44.07 -24.01
C THR A 122 74.01 43.10 -24.55
N ILE A 123 73.97 41.84 -24.08
CA ILE A 123 74.86 40.75 -24.50
C ILE A 123 74.06 39.53 -24.94
N LEU A 124 74.63 38.68 -25.79
CA LEU A 124 73.95 37.49 -26.33
C LEU A 124 73.40 36.58 -25.22
N SER A 125 74.15 36.37 -24.13
CA SER A 125 73.69 35.56 -23.00
C SER A 125 72.49 36.15 -22.25
N SER A 126 72.26 37.47 -22.33
CA SER A 126 71.04 38.10 -21.81
C SER A 126 69.83 37.80 -22.68
N VAL A 127 69.98 37.75 -24.01
CA VAL A 127 68.94 37.31 -24.95
C VAL A 127 68.50 35.89 -24.62
N GLU A 128 69.46 34.98 -24.39
CA GLU A 128 69.17 33.59 -24.00
C GLU A 128 68.42 33.51 -22.65
N LYS A 129 68.87 34.25 -21.64
CA LYS A 129 68.21 34.31 -20.33
C LYS A 129 66.78 34.85 -20.40
N ARG A 130 66.55 35.90 -21.20
CA ARG A 130 65.20 36.47 -21.40
C ARG A 130 64.29 35.49 -22.13
N THR A 131 64.79 34.77 -23.13
CA THR A 131 64.01 33.72 -23.81
C THR A 131 63.67 32.55 -22.89
N GLN A 132 64.61 32.09 -22.05
CA GLN A 132 64.33 31.06 -21.05
C GLN A 132 63.26 31.49 -20.04
N LEU A 133 63.32 32.74 -19.58
CA LEU A 133 62.29 33.30 -18.70
C LEU A 133 60.93 33.39 -19.40
N ALA A 134 60.89 33.86 -20.65
CA ALA A 134 59.66 33.93 -21.45
C ALA A 134 59.00 32.54 -21.62
N MET A 135 59.81 31.51 -21.87
CA MET A 135 59.32 30.11 -21.90
C MET A 135 58.70 29.70 -20.56
N LYS A 136 59.38 30.00 -19.44
CA LYS A 136 58.88 29.69 -18.10
C LYS A 136 57.58 30.43 -17.77
N ILE A 137 57.46 31.71 -18.15
CA ILE A 137 56.21 32.49 -17.97
C ILE A 137 55.07 31.82 -18.75
N TYR A 138 55.32 31.41 -19.99
CA TYR A 138 54.31 30.75 -20.82
C TYR A 138 53.89 29.38 -20.27
N GLU A 139 54.83 28.58 -19.76
CA GLU A 139 54.55 27.29 -19.12
C GLU A 139 53.62 27.47 -17.91
N ILE A 140 53.94 28.41 -17.00
CA ILE A 140 53.10 28.71 -15.84
C ILE A 140 51.71 29.19 -16.29
N ALA A 141 51.65 30.04 -17.33
CA ALA A 141 50.38 30.52 -17.88
C ALA A 141 49.49 29.37 -18.40
N ARG A 142 50.09 28.36 -19.05
CA ARG A 142 49.38 27.17 -19.54
C ARG A 142 48.87 26.29 -18.40
N ASP A 143 49.66 26.14 -17.35
CA ASP A 143 49.27 25.36 -16.19
C ASP A 143 48.17 26.07 -15.38
N ASP A 144 48.22 27.40 -15.28
CA ASP A 144 47.18 28.22 -14.66
C ASP A 144 45.86 28.21 -15.44
N GLU A 145 45.91 28.18 -16.77
CA GLU A 145 44.73 27.97 -17.62
C GLU A 145 44.07 26.62 -17.33
N ARG A 146 44.83 25.53 -17.42
CA ARG A 146 44.31 24.17 -17.16
C ARG A 146 43.76 24.01 -15.76
N PHE A 147 44.43 24.62 -14.77
CA PHE A 147 43.97 24.63 -13.39
C PHE A 147 42.66 25.40 -13.25
N SER A 148 42.57 26.59 -13.84
CA SER A 148 41.36 27.42 -13.81
C SER A 148 40.18 26.74 -14.50
N GLU A 149 40.40 26.12 -15.66
CA GLU A 149 39.39 25.33 -16.38
C GLU A 149 38.84 24.20 -15.51
N ARG A 150 39.72 23.46 -14.84
CA ARG A 150 39.33 22.39 -13.91
C ARG A 150 38.48 22.93 -12.76
N LEU A 151 38.88 24.05 -12.15
CA LEU A 151 38.12 24.63 -11.03
C LEU A 151 36.73 25.12 -11.45
N VAL A 152 36.58 25.67 -12.66
CA VAL A 152 35.26 26.07 -13.17
C VAL A 152 34.43 24.83 -13.50
N TYR A 153 35.03 23.81 -14.09
CA TYR A 153 34.38 22.54 -14.34
C TYR A 153 33.88 21.86 -13.05
N GLU A 154 34.72 21.81 -12.01
CA GLU A 154 34.33 21.31 -10.69
C GLU A 154 33.15 22.10 -10.10
N GLN A 155 33.10 23.43 -10.27
CA GLN A 155 31.96 24.23 -9.82
C GLN A 155 30.66 23.91 -10.59
N HIS A 156 30.75 23.59 -11.89
CA HIS A 156 29.59 23.09 -12.64
C HIS A 156 29.13 21.73 -12.10
N LEU A 157 30.06 20.83 -11.76
CA LEU A 157 29.72 19.56 -11.10
C LEU A 157 29.11 19.77 -9.69
N GLN A 158 29.56 20.78 -8.94
CA GLN A 158 28.95 21.15 -7.67
C GLN A 158 27.49 21.60 -7.84
N GLN A 159 27.19 22.37 -8.91
CA GLN A 159 25.82 22.74 -9.23
C GLN A 159 24.97 21.51 -9.59
N GLN A 160 25.49 20.60 -10.40
CA GLN A 160 24.76 19.39 -10.78
C GLN A 160 24.51 18.48 -9.57
N GLY A 161 25.52 18.30 -8.71
CA GLY A 161 25.38 17.55 -7.46
C GLY A 161 24.37 18.19 -6.52
N TRP A 162 24.33 19.52 -6.45
CA TRP A 162 23.29 20.23 -5.70
C TRP A 162 21.88 19.95 -6.23
N TRP A 163 21.70 19.95 -7.56
CA TRP A 163 20.40 19.59 -8.16
C TRP A 163 19.99 18.16 -7.88
N ALA A 164 20.93 17.20 -7.81
CA ALA A 164 20.61 15.84 -7.41
C ALA A 164 20.04 15.78 -5.97
N VAL A 165 20.58 16.55 -5.03
CA VAL A 165 20.04 16.62 -3.66
C VAL A 165 18.68 17.29 -3.63
N VAL A 166 18.50 18.38 -4.37
CA VAL A 166 17.19 19.08 -4.44
C VAL A 166 16.11 18.15 -4.98
N ALA A 167 16.39 17.43 -6.07
CA ALA A 167 15.46 16.45 -6.64
C ALA A 167 15.10 15.36 -5.63
N ASN A 168 16.10 14.81 -4.92
CA ASN A 168 15.86 13.84 -3.85
C ASN A 168 14.96 14.42 -2.76
N MET A 169 15.26 15.62 -2.25
CA MET A 169 14.43 16.28 -1.23
C MET A 169 12.99 16.54 -1.70
N GLU A 170 12.79 16.90 -2.96
CA GLU A 170 11.44 17.13 -3.52
C GLU A 170 10.62 15.83 -3.55
N ASP A 171 11.22 14.71 -3.97
CA ASP A 171 10.56 13.40 -3.92
C ASP A 171 10.15 13.04 -2.49
N LEU A 172 11.00 13.31 -1.51
CA LEU A 172 10.73 13.01 -0.10
C LEU A 172 9.63 13.87 0.52
N ILE A 173 9.60 15.16 0.16
CA ILE A 173 8.52 16.06 0.57
C ILE A 173 7.18 15.54 0.03
N GLU A 174 7.16 15.08 -1.22
CA GLU A 174 5.94 14.58 -1.85
C GLU A 174 5.50 13.23 -1.24
N GLU A 175 6.42 12.30 -1.00
CA GLU A 175 6.11 11.06 -0.29
C GLU A 175 5.57 11.32 1.12
N PHE A 176 6.19 12.23 1.85
CA PHE A 176 5.75 12.64 3.19
C PHE A 176 4.34 13.23 3.15
N ARG A 177 4.07 14.13 2.18
CA ARG A 177 2.74 14.71 1.97
C ARG A 177 1.69 13.63 1.70
N GLN A 178 1.98 12.66 0.83
CA GLN A 178 1.04 11.58 0.52
C GLN A 178 0.77 10.69 1.74
N ARG A 179 1.79 10.36 2.53
CA ARG A 179 1.64 9.62 3.80
C ARG A 179 0.80 10.40 4.81
N PHE A 180 1.05 11.70 4.93
CA PHE A 180 0.30 12.57 5.81
C PHE A 180 -1.18 12.69 5.41
N VAL A 181 -1.50 12.83 4.13
CA VAL A 181 -2.90 12.83 3.64
C VAL A 181 -3.62 11.53 3.99
N LYS A 182 -2.96 10.38 3.81
CA LYS A 182 -3.52 9.08 4.20
C LYS A 182 -3.77 8.98 5.71
N PHE A 183 -2.86 9.52 6.52
CA PHE A 183 -3.02 9.61 7.96
C PHE A 183 -4.24 10.47 8.33
N CYS A 184 -4.37 11.66 7.72
CA CYS A 184 -5.51 12.55 7.95
C CYS A 184 -6.84 11.88 7.66
N ALA A 185 -6.97 11.22 6.50
CA ALA A 185 -8.20 10.51 6.13
C ALA A 185 -8.57 9.42 7.14
N ALA A 186 -7.60 8.62 7.60
CA ALA A 186 -7.84 7.59 8.61
C ALA A 186 -8.22 8.19 9.98
N PHE A 187 -7.57 9.28 10.38
CA PHE A 187 -7.86 9.93 11.66
C PHE A 187 -9.22 10.64 11.65
N GLU A 188 -9.60 11.27 10.53
CA GLU A 188 -10.92 11.88 10.36
C GLU A 188 -12.03 10.84 10.44
N GLN A 189 -11.86 9.69 9.78
CA GLN A 189 -12.79 8.56 9.89
C GLN A 189 -12.94 8.09 11.34
N HIS A 190 -11.83 7.99 12.09
CA HIS A 190 -11.87 7.64 13.52
C HIS A 190 -12.67 8.68 14.33
N LEU A 191 -12.47 9.98 14.07
CA LEU A 191 -13.17 11.06 14.76
C LEU A 191 -14.68 11.08 14.45
N GLU A 192 -15.09 10.81 13.21
CA GLU A 192 -16.50 10.73 12.83
C GLU A 192 -17.24 9.63 13.60
N GLN A 193 -16.61 8.48 13.76
CA GLN A 193 -17.22 7.33 14.44
C GLN A 193 -17.06 7.38 15.97
N ARG A 194 -16.28 8.33 16.49
CA ARG A 194 -15.90 8.41 17.91
C ARG A 194 -17.09 8.46 18.85
N ALA A 195 -18.09 9.30 18.57
CA ALA A 195 -19.27 9.47 19.43
C ALA A 195 -20.07 8.16 19.57
N LYS A 196 -20.35 7.50 18.44
CA LYS A 196 -21.02 6.19 18.39
C LYS A 196 -20.27 5.14 19.23
N HIS A 197 -18.94 5.09 19.10
CA HIS A 197 -18.12 4.11 19.83
C HIS A 197 -18.07 4.38 21.33
N ILE A 198 -18.06 5.66 21.74
CA ILE A 198 -18.17 6.04 23.16
C ILE A 198 -19.49 5.56 23.76
N ASP A 199 -20.60 5.72 23.03
CA ASP A 199 -21.91 5.25 23.49
C ASP A 199 -21.96 3.72 23.63
N ILE A 200 -21.36 2.99 22.67
CA ILE A 200 -21.23 1.52 22.74
C ILE A 200 -20.42 1.10 23.96
N LEU A 201 -19.29 1.76 24.25
CA LEU A 201 -18.44 1.43 25.39
C LEU A 201 -19.12 1.76 26.73
N HIS A 202 -19.86 2.87 26.83
CA HIS A 202 -20.62 3.21 28.04
C HIS A 202 -21.73 2.20 28.34
N THR A 203 -22.40 1.71 27.30
CA THR A 203 -23.48 0.70 27.42
C THR A 203 -22.97 -0.74 27.38
N PHE A 204 -21.66 -0.95 27.25
CA PHE A 204 -21.07 -2.27 27.05
C PHE A 204 -21.38 -3.24 28.20
N SER A 205 -21.28 -2.77 29.44
CA SER A 205 -21.56 -3.59 30.63
C SER A 205 -23.02 -4.08 30.69
N ASP A 206 -23.97 -3.26 30.23
CA ASP A 206 -25.38 -3.64 30.13
C ASP A 206 -25.62 -4.61 28.95
N GLY A 207 -24.85 -4.46 27.87
CA GLY A 207 -24.79 -5.44 26.79
C GLY A 207 -24.32 -6.82 27.27
N LEU A 208 -23.26 -6.89 28.07
CA LEU A 208 -22.77 -8.14 28.67
C LEU A 208 -23.81 -8.77 29.61
N ARG A 209 -24.51 -7.95 30.42
CA ARG A 209 -25.62 -8.45 31.26
C ARG A 209 -26.74 -9.05 30.42
N THR A 210 -27.06 -8.43 29.29
CA THR A 210 -28.06 -8.96 28.35
C THR A 210 -27.61 -10.29 27.76
N LEU A 211 -26.36 -10.39 27.30
CA LEU A 211 -25.76 -11.64 26.78
C LEU A 211 -25.76 -12.78 27.81
N SER A 212 -25.58 -12.48 29.10
CA SER A 212 -25.61 -13.49 30.17
C SER A 212 -26.99 -14.14 30.37
N ARG A 213 -28.06 -13.46 29.93
CA ARG A 213 -29.44 -13.94 30.03
C ARG A 213 -29.88 -14.77 28.83
N ILE A 214 -29.07 -14.84 27.76
CA ILE A 214 -29.40 -15.55 26.53
C ILE A 214 -28.85 -16.99 26.61
N PRO A 215 -29.70 -18.01 26.78
CA PRO A 215 -29.23 -19.39 26.74
C PRO A 215 -28.87 -19.79 25.31
N ILE A 216 -27.83 -20.60 25.15
CA ILE A 216 -27.59 -21.31 23.89
C ILE A 216 -28.62 -22.41 23.77
N LEU A 217 -29.41 -22.37 22.70
CA LEU A 217 -30.45 -23.36 22.45
C LEU A 217 -29.86 -24.78 22.40
N PRO A 218 -30.55 -25.80 22.94
CA PRO A 218 -30.02 -27.17 23.01
C PRO A 218 -29.59 -27.74 21.64
N SER A 219 -30.28 -27.37 20.56
CA SER A 219 -29.96 -27.80 19.19
C SER A 219 -28.71 -27.15 18.60
N LEU A 220 -28.16 -26.12 19.27
CA LEU A 220 -26.91 -25.44 18.91
C LEU A 220 -25.74 -25.83 19.83
N MET A 221 -26.02 -26.58 20.92
CA MET A 221 -25.02 -26.88 21.95
C MET A 221 -23.80 -27.64 21.39
N SER A 222 -24.00 -28.59 20.48
CA SER A 222 -22.90 -29.34 19.86
C SER A 222 -21.94 -28.47 19.03
N LEU A 223 -22.43 -27.33 18.52
CA LEU A 223 -21.60 -26.35 17.80
C LEU A 223 -20.92 -25.37 18.77
N ALA A 224 -21.48 -25.20 19.97
CA ALA A 224 -20.92 -24.35 21.02
C ALA A 224 -19.92 -25.09 21.94
N GLU A 225 -19.74 -26.39 21.75
CA GLU A 225 -18.70 -27.20 22.42
C GLU A 225 -17.29 -26.94 21.84
N GLU A 226 -17.21 -26.42 20.61
CA GLU A 226 -15.96 -25.94 20.01
C GLU A 226 -15.55 -24.57 20.58
N ASP A 227 -14.23 -24.32 20.59
CA ASP A 227 -13.66 -23.08 21.10
C ASP A 227 -14.11 -21.86 20.28
N PHE A 228 -14.38 -20.75 20.96
CA PHE A 228 -14.76 -19.51 20.29
C PHE A 228 -13.53 -18.82 19.67
N HIS A 229 -13.46 -18.86 18.33
CA HIS A 229 -12.42 -18.23 17.50
C HIS A 229 -12.94 -17.02 16.69
N GLY A 230 -14.09 -16.46 17.05
CA GLY A 230 -14.75 -15.40 16.25
C GLY A 230 -13.99 -14.08 16.15
N PHE A 231 -12.98 -13.85 17.00
CA PHE A 231 -12.20 -12.61 17.04
C PHE A 231 -10.82 -12.70 16.36
N ASP A 232 -10.32 -13.91 16.07
CA ASP A 232 -8.94 -14.11 15.60
C ASP A 232 -8.67 -13.37 14.27
N CYS A 233 -9.65 -13.36 13.36
CA CYS A 233 -9.61 -12.60 12.11
C CYS A 233 -9.43 -11.07 12.29
N PHE A 234 -9.85 -10.51 13.43
CA PHE A 234 -9.71 -9.08 13.73
C PHE A 234 -8.40 -8.76 14.48
N LEU A 235 -7.74 -9.77 15.03
CA LEU A 235 -6.56 -9.60 15.89
C LEU A 235 -5.25 -9.89 15.13
N ASP A 236 -5.26 -10.83 14.17
CA ASP A 236 -4.04 -11.30 13.50
C ASP A 236 -3.54 -10.42 12.34
N ALA A 237 -4.33 -9.42 11.91
CA ALA A 237 -4.01 -8.58 10.75
C ALA A 237 -3.02 -7.43 11.05
N ASP A 238 -1.80 -7.74 11.50
CA ASP A 238 -0.71 -6.75 11.62
C ASP A 238 0.19 -6.64 10.36
N ASP A 239 -0.21 -7.29 9.26
CA ASP A 239 0.57 -7.37 8.01
C ASP A 239 0.56 -6.10 7.13
N VAL A 240 -0.13 -5.04 7.54
CA VAL A 240 -0.38 -3.89 6.65
C VAL A 240 0.87 -3.04 6.39
N PHE A 241 1.93 -3.16 7.19
CA PHE A 241 3.20 -2.45 6.97
C PHE A 241 4.42 -3.34 6.73
N SER A 242 4.29 -4.67 6.84
CA SER A 242 5.38 -5.60 6.47
C SER A 242 5.72 -5.54 4.97
N ARG A 243 4.76 -5.11 4.14
CA ARG A 243 4.94 -4.89 2.68
C ARG A 243 5.34 -3.46 2.28
N SER A 244 5.42 -2.55 3.23
CA SER A 244 5.95 -1.20 3.02
C SER A 244 7.24 -1.00 3.81
N HIS A 245 8.13 -1.99 3.78
CA HIS A 245 9.51 -1.68 3.43
C HIS A 245 9.56 -1.24 1.95
N SER A 246 8.79 -0.21 1.56
CA SER A 246 9.39 0.78 0.69
C SER A 246 10.54 1.30 1.54
N GLN A 247 11.75 0.80 1.27
CA GLN A 247 12.97 1.46 1.69
C GLN A 247 12.67 2.95 1.59
N GLN A 248 12.63 3.67 2.72
CA GLN A 248 12.71 5.11 2.66
C GLN A 248 13.92 5.38 1.76
N LYS A 249 13.72 5.89 0.54
CA LYS A 249 14.81 6.24 -0.39
C LYS A 249 15.49 7.56 0.06
N SER A 250 15.49 7.77 1.38
CA SER A 250 16.02 8.91 2.12
C SER A 250 16.75 8.38 3.34
N VAL A 251 18.06 8.52 3.29
CA VAL A 251 18.96 8.14 4.36
C VAL A 251 20.12 9.14 4.34
N LEU A 252 19.84 10.44 4.56
CA LEU A 252 20.86 11.29 5.19
C LEU A 252 21.07 10.89 6.67
N VAL A 253 20.52 9.76 7.13
CA VAL A 253 20.75 9.16 8.46
C VAL A 253 20.94 7.65 8.39
N ALA A 254 22.14 7.18 8.05
CA ALA A 254 22.54 5.79 8.29
C ALA A 254 23.12 5.70 9.71
N GLY A 255 22.25 5.70 10.72
CA GLY A 255 22.64 5.65 12.14
C GLY A 255 21.59 5.12 13.12
N GLY A 256 20.45 4.63 12.66
CA GLY A 256 19.45 3.99 13.52
C GLY A 256 19.87 2.56 13.86
N VAL A 257 20.22 2.33 15.13
CA VAL A 257 20.53 1.01 15.70
C VAL A 257 19.37 0.04 15.42
N PRO A 258 19.59 -1.12 14.77
CA PRO A 258 18.56 -2.15 14.75
C PRO A 258 18.42 -2.70 16.18
N ALA A 259 17.20 -2.61 16.72
CA ALA A 259 16.86 -3.23 17.99
C ALA A 259 17.23 -4.72 17.94
N GLN A 260 18.12 -5.13 18.84
CA GLN A 260 18.51 -6.51 19.05
C GLN A 260 17.27 -7.36 19.32
N GLN A 261 16.99 -8.32 18.45
CA GLN A 261 16.26 -9.52 18.85
C GLN A 261 17.13 -10.30 19.82
N THR A 262 16.65 -10.44 21.04
CA THR A 262 17.16 -11.37 22.04
C THR A 262 16.97 -12.80 21.51
N VAL A 263 18.06 -13.42 21.09
CA VAL A 263 18.11 -14.86 20.79
C VAL A 263 18.48 -15.58 22.09
N SER A 264 17.60 -16.47 22.55
CA SER A 264 17.93 -17.44 23.60
C SER A 264 18.39 -18.75 22.99
N ASP A 265 19.54 -19.22 23.45
CA ASP A 265 20.33 -20.37 23.02
C ASP A 265 19.68 -21.76 23.14
N GLY A 266 20.06 -22.62 22.17
CA GLY A 266 20.47 -24.04 22.31
C GLY A 266 19.39 -25.12 22.20
N GLN A 267 19.53 -26.27 21.50
CA GLN A 267 20.58 -26.95 20.71
C GLN A 267 19.99 -28.35 20.33
N PRO A 268 20.64 -29.27 19.59
CA PRO A 268 21.05 -29.26 18.17
C PRO A 268 20.56 -30.48 17.33
N ALA A 269 20.72 -30.35 16.01
CA ALA A 269 21.10 -31.34 14.98
C ALA A 269 20.38 -32.70 14.87
N GLU A 270 19.88 -33.00 13.65
CA GLU A 270 20.35 -34.15 12.87
C GLU A 270 20.14 -33.91 11.36
N THR A 271 21.19 -34.28 10.62
CA THR A 271 21.40 -34.24 9.17
C THR A 271 20.52 -35.23 8.40
N GLU A 272 20.12 -34.90 7.17
CA GLU A 272 20.34 -35.80 6.02
C GLU A 272 20.19 -35.09 4.66
N THR A 273 20.76 -35.75 3.66
CA THR A 273 21.33 -35.32 2.37
C THR A 273 20.35 -35.02 1.23
N ALA A 274 20.92 -34.37 0.20
CA ALA A 274 20.39 -34.03 -1.12
C ALA A 274 19.90 -35.23 -1.96
N GLU A 275 19.01 -34.97 -2.94
CA GLU A 275 19.31 -35.06 -4.40
C GLU A 275 18.08 -34.76 -5.28
N ASN A 276 18.28 -33.79 -6.20
CA ASN A 276 17.97 -33.72 -7.64
C ASN A 276 16.62 -34.09 -8.31
N ASP A 277 16.44 -33.39 -9.44
CA ASP A 277 15.57 -33.59 -10.61
C ASP A 277 14.10 -33.13 -10.45
N GLY A 278 13.46 -32.42 -11.38
CA GLY A 278 13.77 -32.13 -12.77
C GLY A 278 12.46 -32.15 -13.56
N ASP A 279 12.07 -30.97 -14.06
CA ASP A 279 11.26 -30.71 -15.26
C ASP A 279 9.73 -31.00 -15.34
N ASP A 280 9.08 -29.97 -15.89
CA ASP A 280 8.00 -29.95 -16.89
C ASP A 280 6.48 -30.09 -16.59
N ASN A 281 5.82 -28.97 -16.97
CA ASN A 281 4.58 -28.83 -17.76
C ASN A 281 3.18 -29.12 -17.19
N ALA A 282 2.46 -28.00 -16.99
CA ALA A 282 1.19 -27.60 -17.63
C ALA A 282 0.02 -28.61 -17.74
N ILE A 283 -1.14 -28.23 -17.17
CA ILE A 283 -2.40 -27.83 -17.85
C ILE A 283 -3.54 -27.77 -16.83
N ALA A 284 -4.49 -26.91 -17.16
CA ALA A 284 -5.64 -26.41 -16.41
C ALA A 284 -6.77 -27.42 -16.11
N ASP A 285 -7.71 -26.87 -15.35
CA ASP A 285 -9.16 -27.15 -15.27
C ASP A 285 -9.70 -28.06 -14.15
N ASP A 286 -10.28 -27.36 -13.17
CA ASP A 286 -11.72 -27.29 -12.89
C ASP A 286 -12.44 -28.44 -12.13
N ARG A 287 -13.23 -27.97 -11.15
CA ARG A 287 -14.44 -28.54 -10.53
C ARG A 287 -14.39 -29.74 -9.58
N SER A 288 -14.73 -29.38 -8.35
CA SER A 288 -15.90 -29.86 -7.60
C SER A 288 -16.04 -31.36 -7.29
N SER A 289 -16.00 -31.60 -5.98
CA SER A 289 -17.07 -32.23 -5.19
C SER A 289 -17.14 -33.76 -5.08
N THR A 290 -17.36 -34.14 -3.82
CA THR A 290 -18.19 -35.24 -3.32
C THR A 290 -17.53 -36.59 -3.00
N SER A 291 -17.38 -36.81 -1.69
CA SER A 291 -17.46 -38.09 -0.96
C SER A 291 -18.65 -38.97 -1.41
N PRO A 292 -18.74 -40.31 -1.15
CA PRO A 292 -19.04 -40.82 0.20
C PRO A 292 -18.63 -42.28 0.58
N ASN A 293 -18.35 -42.44 1.89
CA ASN A 293 -18.67 -43.54 2.83
C ASN A 293 -18.70 -45.03 2.42
N LYS A 294 -18.00 -45.88 3.20
CA LYS A 294 -18.51 -47.22 3.59
C LYS A 294 -17.88 -47.87 4.85
N LYS A 295 -18.72 -47.99 5.88
CA LYS A 295 -18.94 -49.12 6.85
C LYS A 295 -17.79 -49.75 7.65
N GLN A 296 -17.86 -49.52 8.96
CA GLN A 296 -17.95 -50.48 10.09
C GLN A 296 -17.59 -51.97 9.87
N LYS A 297 -16.76 -52.51 10.77
CA LYS A 297 -16.90 -53.89 11.28
C LYS A 297 -16.33 -54.05 12.71
N MET A 298 -17.13 -54.72 13.55
CA MET A 298 -16.86 -55.19 14.92
C MET A 298 -15.72 -56.22 15.02
N GLY A 299 -15.03 -56.24 16.16
CA GLY A 299 -14.16 -57.34 16.60
C GLY A 299 -13.82 -57.21 18.09
N THR A 300 -14.32 -58.16 18.88
CA THR A 300 -14.17 -58.38 20.33
C THR A 300 -12.80 -58.95 20.69
N GLU A 301 -12.16 -58.52 21.79
CA GLU A 301 -11.25 -59.33 22.62
C GLU A 301 -11.20 -58.80 24.07
N VAL A 302 -10.63 -59.60 24.97
CA VAL A 302 -10.99 -59.86 26.38
C VAL A 302 -9.79 -59.54 27.31
N ILE A 303 -10.08 -59.00 28.52
CA ILE A 303 -9.46 -59.14 29.88
C ILE A 303 -7.91 -59.34 29.93
N GLU A 304 -7.08 -58.55 30.64
CA GLU A 304 -6.92 -58.46 32.11
C GLU A 304 -5.76 -57.47 32.43
N GLU A 305 -5.86 -56.64 33.48
CA GLU A 305 -4.79 -56.50 34.50
C GLU A 305 -5.19 -55.55 35.64
N ALA A 306 -4.76 -55.93 36.85
CA ALA A 306 -5.16 -55.40 38.15
C ALA A 306 -4.01 -54.69 38.87
N SER A 307 -4.38 -53.94 39.92
CA SER A 307 -3.57 -53.40 41.05
C SER A 307 -2.77 -52.11 40.74
N THR A 308 -3.17 -50.91 41.17
CA THR A 308 -3.52 -50.37 42.51
C THR A 308 -2.35 -50.32 43.50
N THR A 309 -1.98 -49.09 43.91
CA THR A 309 -1.83 -48.57 45.29
C THR A 309 -1.17 -47.18 45.20
N ILE A 310 -1.53 -46.11 45.93
CA ILE A 310 -1.83 -45.98 47.37
C ILE A 310 -2.86 -44.84 47.61
N SER A 311 -3.73 -45.12 48.59
CA SER A 311 -4.84 -44.41 49.29
C SER A 311 -4.41 -43.11 50.05
N PRO A 312 -5.17 -42.50 51.02
CA PRO A 312 -6.54 -42.72 51.55
C PRO A 312 -7.40 -41.43 51.69
N MET A 313 -8.74 -41.38 51.71
CA MET A 313 -9.85 -42.15 52.32
C MET A 313 -10.27 -41.66 53.73
N THR A 314 -11.47 -41.08 53.84
CA THR A 314 -12.54 -41.43 54.83
C THR A 314 -13.83 -40.64 54.49
N VAL A 315 -14.89 -41.26 53.92
CA VAL A 315 -16.02 -42.03 54.54
C VAL A 315 -17.21 -41.10 54.85
N THR A 316 -18.12 -40.88 53.90
CA THR A 316 -19.37 -41.61 53.52
C THR A 316 -20.60 -41.28 54.36
N ASP A 317 -21.69 -40.88 53.69
CA ASP A 317 -22.88 -41.71 53.70
C ASP A 317 -23.68 -41.59 52.38
N LYS A 318 -24.20 -42.73 51.90
CA LYS A 318 -24.93 -42.89 50.64
C LYS A 318 -26.44 -42.79 50.90
N GLN A 319 -27.19 -42.24 49.95
CA GLN A 319 -28.40 -42.92 49.45
C GLN A 319 -28.81 -42.39 48.07
N SER A 320 -29.21 -43.36 47.26
CA SER A 320 -29.58 -43.32 45.85
C SER A 320 -30.93 -42.64 45.59
N SER A 321 -30.97 -41.74 44.60
CA SER A 321 -32.13 -41.60 43.71
C SER A 321 -31.76 -40.83 42.46
N SER A 322 -32.07 -41.44 41.32
CA SER A 322 -32.23 -40.83 39.99
C SER A 322 -32.66 -39.36 40.04
N SER A 323 -31.78 -38.47 39.60
CA SER A 323 -32.15 -37.17 39.04
C SER A 323 -31.11 -36.80 37.99
N ASN A 324 -31.54 -36.66 36.73
CA ASN A 324 -30.80 -35.99 35.68
C ASN A 324 -30.41 -34.60 36.20
N SER A 325 -29.17 -34.45 36.69
CA SER A 325 -28.63 -33.16 37.06
C SER A 325 -28.49 -32.36 35.78
N SER A 326 -29.37 -31.36 35.62
CA SER A 326 -29.23 -30.27 34.66
C SER A 326 -27.76 -29.83 34.61
N ARG A 327 -27.10 -30.09 33.48
CA ARG A 327 -25.91 -29.32 33.14
C ARG A 327 -26.36 -27.85 33.10
N PRO A 328 -25.59 -26.90 33.67
CA PRO A 328 -25.91 -25.49 33.53
C PRO A 328 -25.96 -25.17 32.03
N LEU A 329 -27.09 -24.64 31.56
CA LEU A 329 -27.26 -24.22 30.18
C LEU A 329 -26.20 -23.15 29.88
N LEU A 330 -25.30 -23.44 28.94
CA LEU A 330 -24.27 -22.49 28.50
C LEU A 330 -24.99 -21.25 27.94
N ASN A 331 -24.69 -20.06 28.48
CA ASN A 331 -25.23 -18.81 27.94
C ASN A 331 -24.28 -18.20 26.91
N LEU A 332 -24.80 -17.28 26.10
CA LEU A 332 -24.04 -16.69 24.99
C LEU A 332 -22.81 -15.92 25.47
N LEU A 333 -22.90 -15.24 26.62
CA LEU A 333 -21.74 -14.57 27.24
C LEU A 333 -20.64 -15.58 27.61
N GLN A 334 -20.99 -16.70 28.21
CA GLN A 334 -20.06 -17.73 28.69
C GLN A 334 -19.38 -18.48 27.54
N TRP A 335 -20.06 -18.59 26.39
CA TRP A 335 -19.45 -19.08 25.15
C TRP A 335 -18.44 -18.08 24.56
N ILE A 336 -18.81 -16.79 24.46
CA ILE A 336 -17.92 -15.72 23.97
C ILE A 336 -16.69 -15.54 24.87
N THR A 337 -16.90 -15.59 26.20
CA THR A 337 -15.85 -15.38 27.21
C THR A 337 -15.11 -16.64 27.62
N SER A 338 -15.34 -17.76 26.92
CA SER A 338 -14.68 -19.04 27.21
C SER A 338 -13.13 -18.90 27.20
N LYS A 339 -12.46 -19.68 28.07
CA LYS A 339 -11.00 -19.69 28.25
C LYS A 339 -10.41 -18.31 28.62
N GLU A 340 -9.54 -17.76 27.79
CA GLU A 340 -8.81 -16.50 28.01
C GLU A 340 -9.54 -15.26 27.47
N ASN A 341 -10.65 -15.46 26.75
CA ASN A 341 -11.33 -14.38 26.04
C ASN A 341 -11.93 -13.32 26.98
N GLN A 342 -12.25 -13.67 28.23
CA GLN A 342 -12.72 -12.69 29.22
C GLN A 342 -11.68 -11.60 29.49
N ARG A 343 -10.43 -11.99 29.83
CA ARG A 343 -9.36 -11.02 30.08
C ARG A 343 -8.99 -10.26 28.82
N ARG A 344 -9.00 -10.92 27.66
CA ARG A 344 -8.75 -10.26 26.37
C ARG A 344 -9.79 -9.18 26.09
N LEU A 345 -11.06 -9.45 26.35
CA LEU A 345 -12.14 -8.49 26.14
C LEU A 345 -12.05 -7.27 27.07
N GLU A 346 -11.71 -7.50 28.34
CA GLU A 346 -11.43 -6.43 29.31
C GLU A 346 -10.26 -5.55 28.84
N THR A 347 -9.13 -6.15 28.46
CA THR A 347 -7.97 -5.43 27.91
C THR A 347 -8.34 -4.65 26.64
N MET A 348 -9.08 -5.26 25.71
CA MET A 348 -9.50 -4.60 24.48
C MET A 348 -10.40 -3.38 24.76
N CYS A 349 -11.31 -3.49 25.73
CA CYS A 349 -12.18 -2.39 26.14
C CYS A 349 -11.36 -1.24 26.73
N ASP A 350 -10.41 -1.53 27.62
CA ASP A 350 -9.52 -0.53 28.21
C ASP A 350 -8.65 0.16 27.14
N GLU A 351 -8.10 -0.62 26.20
CA GLU A 351 -7.35 -0.09 25.05
C GLU A 351 -8.21 0.80 24.14
N CYS A 352 -9.49 0.44 23.90
CA CYS A 352 -10.43 1.27 23.14
C CYS A 352 -10.71 2.60 23.85
N ILE A 353 -10.97 2.57 25.16
CA ILE A 353 -11.21 3.77 25.97
C ILE A 353 -9.97 4.67 25.96
N GLN A 354 -8.80 4.09 26.17
CA GLN A 354 -7.54 4.83 26.11
C GLN A 354 -7.31 5.40 24.70
N GLY A 355 -7.56 4.63 23.65
CA GLY A 355 -7.46 5.06 22.26
C GLY A 355 -8.36 6.25 21.94
N LEU A 356 -9.66 6.15 22.24
CA LEU A 356 -10.64 7.21 21.98
C LEU A 356 -10.38 8.51 22.78
N ASN A 357 -9.77 8.39 23.96
CA ASN A 357 -9.36 9.54 24.77
C ASN A 357 -8.05 10.16 24.29
N THR A 358 -7.11 9.35 23.83
CA THR A 358 -5.79 9.80 23.35
C THR A 358 -5.87 10.40 21.96
N PHE A 359 -6.67 9.81 21.06
CA PHE A 359 -6.83 10.25 19.68
C PHE A 359 -8.05 11.17 19.52
N ASP A 360 -7.97 12.32 20.19
CA ASP A 360 -9.01 13.34 20.16
C ASP A 360 -8.77 14.41 19.08
N HIS A 361 -9.73 15.33 18.95
CA HIS A 361 -9.65 16.42 17.98
C HIS A 361 -8.46 17.37 18.26
N ASN A 362 -8.06 17.55 19.52
CA ASN A 362 -6.93 18.43 19.87
C ASN A 362 -5.59 17.84 19.45
N VAL A 363 -5.40 16.53 19.60
CA VAL A 363 -4.22 15.83 19.08
C VAL A 363 -4.17 15.92 17.57
N TYR A 364 -5.31 15.73 16.88
CA TYR A 364 -5.38 15.87 15.43
C TYR A 364 -4.93 17.26 14.94
N LEU A 365 -5.48 18.32 15.52
CA LEU A 365 -5.13 19.70 15.14
C LEU A 365 -3.65 20.00 15.39
N ARG A 366 -3.09 19.56 16.53
CA ARG A 366 -1.64 19.72 16.81
C ARG A 366 -0.77 19.01 15.78
N LEU A 367 -1.14 17.79 15.38
CA LEU A 367 -0.40 17.06 14.35
C LEU A 367 -0.53 17.72 12.98
N GLN A 368 -1.69 18.30 12.66
CA GLN A 368 -1.85 19.09 11.44
C GLN A 368 -0.97 20.34 11.42
N ASP A 369 -0.97 21.13 12.49
CA ASP A 369 -0.17 22.34 12.59
C ASP A 369 1.34 22.03 12.49
N GLU A 370 1.79 20.97 13.16
CA GLU A 370 3.20 20.55 13.14
C GLU A 370 3.61 20.03 11.75
N ALA A 371 2.77 19.23 11.09
CA ALA A 371 3.02 18.77 9.73
C ALA A 371 3.10 19.94 8.73
N GLN A 372 2.19 20.91 8.85
CA GLN A 372 2.21 22.12 8.03
C GLN A 372 3.46 22.97 8.29
N HIS A 373 3.91 23.05 9.54
CA HIS A 373 5.14 23.75 9.89
C HIS A 373 6.37 23.09 9.27
N ILE A 374 6.49 21.76 9.36
CA ILE A 374 7.59 20.99 8.74
C ILE A 374 7.58 21.16 7.21
N LEU A 375 6.40 21.04 6.58
CA LEU A 375 6.25 21.27 5.13
C LEU A 375 6.68 22.69 4.76
N LYS A 376 6.23 23.70 5.50
CA LYS A 376 6.61 25.09 5.25
C LYS A 376 8.11 25.33 5.39
N GLN A 377 8.79 24.63 6.31
CA GLN A 377 10.25 24.66 6.40
C GLN A 377 10.90 24.00 5.18
N ALA A 378 10.41 22.85 4.73
CA ALA A 378 10.95 22.12 3.58
C ALA A 378 10.74 22.84 2.23
N GLU A 379 9.66 23.60 2.09
CA GLU A 379 9.33 24.35 0.87
C GLU A 379 10.00 25.72 0.77
N GLN A 380 10.86 26.08 1.73
CA GLN A 380 11.58 27.35 1.66
C GLN A 380 12.44 27.44 0.39
N PRO A 381 12.42 28.57 -0.33
CA PRO A 381 13.18 28.72 -1.58
C PRO A 381 14.70 28.61 -1.37
N GLU A 382 15.17 28.83 -0.14
CA GLU A 382 16.58 28.67 0.25
C GLU A 382 17.02 27.19 0.31
N ILE A 383 16.07 26.26 0.36
CA ILE A 383 16.33 24.83 0.23
C ILE A 383 16.36 24.45 -1.24
N ARG A 384 15.46 25.00 -2.07
CA ARG A 384 15.35 24.59 -3.48
C ARG A 384 16.39 25.22 -4.40
N GLU A 385 16.73 26.50 -4.20
CA GLU A 385 17.51 27.25 -5.18
C GLU A 385 18.67 28.07 -4.59
N ILE A 386 19.79 28.04 -5.30
CA ILE A 386 20.88 29.01 -5.11
C ILE A 386 20.68 30.13 -6.15
N LYS A 387 20.02 31.20 -5.71
CA LYS A 387 19.73 32.37 -6.58
C LYS A 387 20.99 32.91 -7.23
N GLY A 388 20.95 33.09 -8.55
CA GLY A 388 22.05 33.67 -9.33
C GLY A 388 23.24 32.73 -9.60
N LEU A 389 23.18 31.45 -9.20
CA LEU A 389 24.29 30.51 -9.39
C LEU A 389 24.65 30.33 -10.88
N SER A 390 23.65 30.16 -11.75
CA SER A 390 23.86 29.99 -13.19
C SER A 390 24.50 31.23 -13.85
N GLU A 391 24.08 32.43 -13.43
CA GLU A 391 24.69 33.68 -13.91
C GLU A 391 26.15 33.78 -13.43
N ARG A 392 26.41 33.41 -12.17
CA ARG A 392 27.77 33.38 -11.61
C ARG A 392 28.67 32.41 -12.37
N LEU A 393 28.19 31.20 -12.70
CA LEU A 393 28.93 30.21 -13.49
C LEU A 393 29.18 30.70 -14.92
N SER A 394 28.19 31.32 -15.57
CA SER A 394 28.39 31.93 -16.88
C SER A 394 29.47 33.02 -16.88
N ARG A 395 29.54 33.85 -15.82
CA ARG A 395 30.62 34.83 -15.65
C ARG A 395 31.98 34.15 -15.47
N LEU A 396 32.06 33.02 -14.78
CA LEU A 396 33.29 32.24 -14.63
C LEU A 396 33.74 31.66 -15.99
N ASP A 397 32.82 31.16 -16.81
CA ASP A 397 33.12 30.69 -18.17
C ASP A 397 33.69 31.83 -19.04
N GLN A 398 33.16 33.05 -18.90
CA GLN A 398 33.72 34.23 -19.57
C GLN A 398 35.14 34.57 -19.09
N ILE A 399 35.44 34.35 -17.80
CA ILE A 399 36.79 34.55 -17.26
C ILE A 399 37.76 33.52 -17.83
N ILE A 400 37.34 32.26 -18.01
CA ILE A 400 38.16 31.23 -18.69
C ILE A 400 38.51 31.65 -20.11
N ILE A 401 37.55 32.19 -20.88
CA ILE A 401 37.82 32.70 -22.23
C ILE A 401 38.88 33.82 -22.19
N LYS A 402 38.80 34.73 -21.21
CA LYS A 402 39.81 35.79 -21.02
C LYS A 402 41.20 35.23 -20.69
N ILE A 403 41.27 34.21 -19.82
CA ILE A 403 42.53 33.52 -19.50
C ILE A 403 43.10 32.89 -20.78
N ARG A 404 42.31 32.09 -21.50
CA ARG A 404 42.74 31.42 -22.75
C ARG A 404 43.27 32.39 -23.79
N ASN A 405 42.60 33.53 -23.98
CA ASN A 405 43.08 34.59 -24.87
C ASN A 405 44.42 35.18 -24.41
N THR A 406 44.58 35.42 -23.11
CA THR A 406 45.82 35.96 -22.52
C THR A 406 46.97 34.95 -22.61
N VAL A 407 46.71 33.65 -22.43
CA VAL A 407 47.69 32.58 -22.68
C VAL A 407 48.08 32.49 -24.15
N GLY A 408 47.13 32.69 -25.07
CA GLY A 408 47.40 32.82 -26.50
C GLY A 408 48.42 33.92 -26.80
N GLN A 409 48.24 35.10 -26.20
CA GLN A 409 49.20 36.21 -26.33
C GLN A 409 50.58 35.86 -25.73
N GLN A 410 50.63 35.19 -24.58
CA GLN A 410 51.89 34.72 -23.98
C GLN A 410 52.64 33.74 -24.90
N LYS A 411 51.90 32.86 -25.60
CA LYS A 411 52.46 31.91 -26.57
C LYS A 411 53.10 32.63 -27.75
N GLU A 412 52.43 33.64 -28.30
CA GLU A 412 52.94 34.44 -29.41
C GLU A 412 54.22 35.19 -29.02
N LEU A 413 54.22 35.85 -27.85
CA LEU A 413 55.41 36.52 -27.31
C LEU A 413 56.56 35.53 -27.10
N CYS A 414 56.32 34.41 -26.42
CA CYS A 414 57.32 33.35 -26.21
C CYS A 414 57.92 32.84 -27.54
N THR A 415 57.10 32.65 -28.57
CA THR A 415 57.56 32.23 -29.90
C THR A 415 58.45 33.29 -30.53
N SER A 416 58.10 34.58 -30.37
CA SER A 416 58.95 35.70 -30.82
C SER A 416 60.32 35.69 -30.13
N PHE A 417 60.38 35.48 -28.82
CA PHE A 417 61.66 35.34 -28.09
C PHE A 417 62.52 34.19 -28.61
N GLN A 418 61.92 33.02 -28.89
CA GLN A 418 62.62 31.85 -29.43
C GLN A 418 63.17 32.09 -30.84
N GLN A 419 62.37 32.69 -31.72
CA GLN A 419 62.80 33.05 -33.08
C GLN A 419 63.94 34.08 -33.05
N ASN A 420 63.81 35.09 -32.18
CA ASN A 420 64.83 36.12 -32.00
C ASN A 420 66.16 35.56 -31.47
N GLN A 421 66.11 34.66 -30.47
CA GLN A 421 67.30 33.98 -29.96
C GLN A 421 67.97 33.13 -31.05
N THR A 422 67.18 32.34 -31.79
CA THR A 422 67.69 31.49 -32.88
C THR A 422 68.38 32.35 -33.95
N ARG A 423 67.75 33.46 -34.36
CA ARG A 423 68.31 34.40 -35.32
C ARG A 423 69.60 35.06 -34.83
N ALA A 424 69.64 35.49 -33.56
CA ALA A 424 70.83 36.08 -32.95
C ALA A 424 72.00 35.07 -32.88
N ASN A 425 71.71 33.81 -32.55
CA ASN A 425 72.70 32.74 -32.48
C ASN A 425 73.28 32.35 -33.85
N HIS A 426 72.48 32.43 -34.92
CA HIS A 426 72.94 32.17 -36.29
C HIS A 426 73.72 33.32 -36.92
N LEU A 427 73.24 34.57 -36.78
CA LEU A 427 73.88 35.73 -37.43
C LEU A 427 75.13 36.21 -36.70
N ARG A 428 75.16 36.12 -35.36
CA ARG A 428 76.26 36.60 -34.49
C ARG A 428 76.71 38.05 -34.76
N ASP A 429 75.82 38.87 -35.29
CA ASP A 429 76.07 40.30 -35.53
C ASP A 429 75.84 41.09 -34.21
N PRO A 430 76.87 41.72 -33.63
CA PRO A 430 76.72 42.47 -32.38
C PRO A 430 75.92 43.78 -32.54
N SER A 431 75.79 44.30 -33.77
CA SER A 431 75.15 45.61 -34.02
C SER A 431 73.64 45.60 -33.80
N ILE A 432 73.00 44.43 -33.94
CA ILE A 432 71.54 44.25 -33.76
C ILE A 432 71.13 44.00 -32.31
N LEU A 433 72.09 43.72 -31.41
CA LEU A 433 71.83 43.35 -30.02
C LEU A 433 71.17 44.45 -29.18
N PRO A 434 71.54 45.74 -29.31
CA PRO A 434 70.89 46.82 -28.55
C PRO A 434 69.39 46.91 -28.84
N ASP A 435 69.01 46.97 -30.11
CA ASP A 435 67.60 47.09 -30.54
C ASP A 435 66.80 45.84 -30.18
N LEU A 436 67.41 44.66 -30.35
CA LEU A 436 66.78 43.40 -29.96
C LEU A 436 66.55 43.31 -28.45
N CYS A 437 67.53 43.74 -27.64
CA CYS A 437 67.42 43.75 -26.19
C CYS A 437 66.36 44.74 -25.69
N LEU A 438 66.24 45.91 -26.33
CA LEU A 438 65.17 46.87 -26.06
C LEU A 438 63.80 46.26 -26.36
N THR A 439 63.65 45.62 -27.53
CA THR A 439 62.41 44.93 -27.92
C THR A 439 62.05 43.82 -26.91
N HIS A 440 63.03 43.01 -26.50
CA HIS A 440 62.85 41.97 -25.48
C HIS A 440 62.44 42.54 -24.12
N GLN A 441 62.97 43.70 -23.73
CA GLN A 441 62.56 44.38 -22.49
C GLN A 441 61.09 44.81 -22.57
N GLU A 442 60.68 45.44 -23.67
CA GLU A 442 59.27 45.85 -23.89
C GLU A 442 58.33 44.65 -23.92
N GLN A 443 58.69 43.57 -24.62
CA GLN A 443 57.92 42.34 -24.65
C GLN A 443 57.81 41.69 -23.26
N LEU A 444 58.87 41.70 -22.44
CA LEU A 444 58.82 41.21 -21.06
C LEU A 444 57.89 42.02 -20.15
N ILE A 445 57.72 43.32 -20.40
CA ILE A 445 56.73 44.13 -19.68
C ILE A 445 55.32 43.62 -20.00
N VAL A 446 55.00 43.41 -21.29
CA VAL A 446 53.70 42.87 -21.70
C VAL A 446 53.46 41.45 -21.16
N MET A 447 54.49 40.59 -21.19
CA MET A 447 54.40 39.24 -20.61
C MET A 447 54.17 39.28 -19.10
N ASN A 448 54.77 40.22 -18.37
CA ASN A 448 54.54 40.39 -16.94
C ASN A 448 53.09 40.83 -16.65
N ASP A 449 52.57 41.80 -17.39
CA ASP A 449 51.18 42.25 -17.25
C ASP A 449 50.18 41.12 -17.52
N ASN A 450 50.44 40.32 -18.56
CA ASN A 450 49.64 39.16 -18.89
C ASN A 450 49.71 38.07 -17.81
N TYR A 451 50.89 37.82 -17.26
CA TYR A 451 51.07 36.91 -16.12
C TYR A 451 50.24 37.37 -14.92
N GLN A 452 50.34 38.63 -14.52
CA GLN A 452 49.57 39.19 -13.40
C GLN A 452 48.06 39.08 -13.61
N LYS A 453 47.56 39.35 -14.83
CA LYS A 453 46.13 39.18 -15.18
C LYS A 453 45.67 37.72 -15.02
N ILE A 454 46.46 36.76 -15.48
CA ILE A 454 46.15 35.33 -15.34
C ILE A 454 46.13 34.93 -13.86
N ARG A 455 47.13 35.33 -13.08
CA ARG A 455 47.18 35.06 -11.62
C ARG A 455 45.98 35.65 -10.90
N TYR A 456 45.59 36.88 -11.22
CA TYR A 456 44.39 37.51 -10.65
C TYR A 456 43.12 36.71 -10.94
N HIS A 457 42.90 36.33 -12.20
CA HIS A 457 41.71 35.55 -12.57
C HIS A 457 41.69 34.15 -11.95
N ARG A 458 42.85 33.47 -11.88
CA ARG A 458 43.00 32.17 -11.20
C ARG A 458 42.61 32.26 -9.73
N ARG A 459 43.09 33.28 -9.00
CA ARG A 459 42.73 33.49 -7.58
C ARG A 459 41.25 33.77 -7.40
N LEU A 460 40.66 34.56 -8.30
CA LEU A 460 39.22 34.86 -8.30
C LEU A 460 38.38 33.59 -8.46
N ILE A 461 38.73 32.72 -9.42
CA ILE A 461 38.05 31.43 -9.63
C ILE A 461 38.20 30.53 -8.40
N SER A 462 39.40 30.46 -7.81
CA SER A 462 39.68 29.65 -6.61
C SER A 462 38.82 30.10 -5.43
N LYS A 463 38.76 31.41 -5.18
CA LYS A 463 37.91 31.98 -4.13
C LYS A 463 36.43 31.73 -4.38
N ALA A 464 35.97 31.85 -5.63
CA ALA A 464 34.58 31.58 -5.99
C ALA A 464 34.18 30.11 -5.74
N LYS A 465 35.11 29.16 -5.95
CA LYS A 465 34.90 27.74 -5.64
C LYS A 465 34.81 27.50 -4.14
N GLU A 466 35.72 28.09 -3.34
CA GLU A 466 35.70 27.95 -1.88
C GLU A 466 34.41 28.52 -1.26
N GLU A 467 33.96 29.67 -1.75
CA GLU A 467 32.70 30.28 -1.35
C GLU A 467 31.50 29.38 -1.68
N LEU A 468 31.48 28.77 -2.88
CA LEU A 468 30.42 27.85 -3.28
C LEU A 468 30.39 26.62 -2.38
N GLY A 469 31.54 25.99 -2.13
CA GLY A 469 31.63 24.82 -1.25
C GLY A 469 31.13 25.12 0.17
N THR A 470 31.51 26.27 0.72
CA THR A 470 31.02 26.73 2.05
C THR A 470 29.51 26.95 2.06
N ASN A 471 28.96 27.54 0.99
CA ASN A 471 27.52 27.75 0.87
C ASN A 471 26.75 26.44 0.75
N LEU A 472 27.25 25.50 -0.06
CA LEU A 472 26.67 24.17 -0.24
C LEU A 472 26.67 23.40 1.07
N HIS A 473 27.79 23.36 1.79
CA HIS A 473 27.89 22.68 3.09
C HIS A 473 26.84 23.20 4.09
N ALA A 474 26.71 24.53 4.21
CA ALA A 474 25.73 25.14 5.12
C ALA A 474 24.28 24.84 4.71
N ARG A 475 23.99 24.75 3.41
CA ARG A 475 22.66 24.40 2.90
C ARG A 475 22.33 22.91 3.07
N LEU A 476 23.28 22.04 2.77
CA LEU A 476 23.17 20.59 3.00
C LEU A 476 22.87 20.30 4.47
N SER A 477 23.57 20.98 5.40
CA SER A 477 23.32 20.85 6.84
C SER A 477 21.88 21.22 7.22
N ARG A 478 21.29 22.25 6.59
CA ARG A 478 19.88 22.61 6.79
C ARG A 478 18.92 21.57 6.19
N MET A 479 19.23 21.05 5.00
CA MET A 479 18.43 19.98 4.38
C MET A 479 18.38 18.73 5.26
N VAL A 480 19.52 18.29 5.78
CA VAL A 480 19.61 17.16 6.71
C VAL A 480 18.70 17.40 7.93
N HIS A 481 18.72 18.59 8.51
CA HIS A 481 17.85 18.89 9.66
C HIS A 481 16.35 18.80 9.31
N VAL A 482 15.95 19.29 8.14
CA VAL A 482 14.56 19.22 7.67
C VAL A 482 14.15 17.79 7.35
N GLU A 483 15.01 17.01 6.69
CA GLU A 483 14.79 15.58 6.46
C GLU A 483 14.60 14.83 7.77
N ASN A 484 15.49 15.05 8.74
CA ASN A 484 15.42 14.39 10.04
C ASN A 484 14.10 14.73 10.75
N SER A 485 13.68 15.99 10.69
CA SER A 485 12.40 16.43 11.25
C SER A 485 11.21 15.75 10.56
N MET A 486 11.23 15.62 9.23
CA MET A 486 10.21 14.88 8.48
C MET A 486 10.19 13.39 8.85
N SER A 487 11.36 12.74 8.94
CA SER A 487 11.47 11.31 9.25
C SER A 487 11.02 11.00 10.68
N GLU A 488 11.43 11.82 11.67
CA GLU A 488 10.97 11.68 13.06
C GLU A 488 9.44 11.82 13.16
N PHE A 489 8.89 12.86 12.52
CA PHE A 489 7.45 13.08 12.51
C PHE A 489 6.70 11.94 11.81
N ASP A 490 7.21 11.46 10.68
CA ASP A 490 6.60 10.35 9.94
C ASP A 490 6.58 9.04 10.73
N ASN A 491 7.67 8.71 11.44
CA ASN A 491 7.72 7.57 12.34
C ASN A 491 6.63 7.67 13.43
N ARG A 492 6.41 8.88 13.94
CA ARG A 492 5.35 9.14 14.93
C ARG A 492 3.95 9.02 14.32
N LEU A 493 3.74 9.49 13.09
CA LEU A 493 2.49 9.29 12.35
C LEU A 493 2.21 7.81 12.12
N LEU A 494 3.22 7.03 11.73
CA LEU A 494 3.11 5.59 11.52
C LEU A 494 2.71 4.88 12.82
N PHE A 495 3.32 5.25 13.94
CA PHE A 495 2.94 4.74 15.25
C PHE A 495 1.48 5.07 15.57
N TYR A 496 1.06 6.33 15.42
CA TYR A 496 -0.32 6.73 15.68
C TYR A 496 -1.33 6.02 14.75
N LEU A 497 -1.02 5.87 13.47
CA LEU A 497 -1.88 5.15 12.52
C LEU A 497 -2.06 3.69 12.93
N LYS A 498 -0.99 3.03 13.40
CA LYS A 498 -1.07 1.65 13.92
C LYS A 498 -1.98 1.60 15.16
N CYS A 499 -1.83 2.53 16.09
CA CYS A 499 -2.66 2.60 17.29
C CYS A 499 -4.14 2.87 16.98
N VAL A 500 -4.43 3.80 16.07
CA VAL A 500 -5.81 4.09 15.62
C VAL A 500 -6.43 2.85 14.97
N ARG A 501 -5.73 2.19 14.04
CA ARG A 501 -6.22 0.97 13.39
C ARG A 501 -6.41 -0.19 14.35
N ARG A 502 -5.54 -0.34 15.34
CA ARG A 502 -5.72 -1.33 16.42
C ARG A 502 -6.98 -1.03 17.22
N ALA A 503 -7.16 0.23 17.64
CA ALA A 503 -8.35 0.65 18.37
C ALA A 503 -9.63 0.43 17.54
N GLU A 504 -9.63 0.74 16.24
CA GLU A 504 -10.75 0.48 15.33
C GLU A 504 -11.10 -1.00 15.22
N ARG A 505 -10.11 -1.90 15.10
CA ARG A 505 -10.35 -3.35 15.08
C ARG A 505 -10.98 -3.84 16.40
N HIS A 506 -10.48 -3.36 17.53
CA HIS A 506 -11.07 -3.69 18.83
C HIS A 506 -12.50 -3.12 18.97
N LEU A 507 -12.74 -1.90 18.49
CA LEU A 507 -14.06 -1.28 18.48
C LEU A 507 -15.07 -2.05 17.60
N GLN A 508 -14.64 -2.60 16.46
CA GLN A 508 -15.48 -3.49 15.64
C GLN A 508 -15.91 -4.74 16.41
N VAL A 509 -15.01 -5.34 17.20
CA VAL A 509 -15.35 -6.47 18.07
C VAL A 509 -16.37 -6.05 19.13
N MET A 510 -16.18 -4.88 19.76
CA MET A 510 -17.15 -4.35 20.74
C MET A 510 -18.53 -4.10 20.11
N GLU A 511 -18.57 -3.59 18.88
CA GLU A 511 -19.81 -3.39 18.13
C GLU A 511 -20.50 -4.73 17.83
N GLN A 512 -19.78 -5.77 17.43
CA GLN A 512 -20.36 -7.11 17.21
C GLN A 512 -20.94 -7.70 18.48
N ILE A 513 -20.24 -7.57 19.62
CA ILE A 513 -20.72 -8.03 20.91
C ILE A 513 -21.99 -7.26 21.32
N HIS A 514 -22.03 -5.95 21.08
CA HIS A 514 -23.21 -5.13 21.33
C HIS A 514 -24.41 -5.56 20.47
N GLN A 515 -24.19 -5.93 19.21
CA GLN A 515 -25.25 -6.37 18.28
C GLN A 515 -25.67 -7.84 18.44
N ALA A 516 -24.85 -8.67 19.08
CA ALA A 516 -25.04 -10.11 19.19
C ALA A 516 -26.42 -10.53 19.76
N PRO A 517 -27.00 -9.89 20.80
CA PRO A 517 -28.34 -10.23 21.31
C PRO A 517 -29.44 -10.16 20.23
N CYS A 518 -29.48 -9.06 19.47
CA CYS A 518 -30.47 -8.86 18.42
C CYS A 518 -30.26 -9.84 17.26
N MET A 519 -29.00 -10.02 16.87
CA MET A 519 -28.63 -10.91 15.76
C MET A 519 -28.93 -12.37 16.06
N TYR A 520 -28.69 -12.83 17.30
CA TYR A 520 -29.02 -14.18 17.73
C TYR A 520 -30.52 -14.45 17.61
N MET A 521 -31.36 -13.55 18.12
CA MET A 521 -32.82 -13.67 18.04
C MET A 521 -33.34 -13.66 16.58
N ALA A 522 -32.79 -12.77 15.75
CA ALA A 522 -33.14 -12.71 14.33
C ALA A 522 -32.77 -14.01 13.60
N ALA A 523 -31.57 -14.55 13.85
CA ALA A 523 -31.12 -15.80 13.25
C ALA A 523 -32.00 -17.00 13.65
N VAL A 524 -32.34 -17.13 14.93
CA VAL A 524 -33.27 -18.17 15.44
C VAL A 524 -34.62 -18.07 14.72
N THR A 525 -35.14 -16.85 14.59
CA THR A 525 -36.46 -16.60 13.96
C THR A 525 -36.43 -16.93 12.47
N GLU A 526 -35.34 -16.59 11.78
CA GLU A 526 -35.16 -16.88 10.37
C GLU A 526 -35.01 -18.39 10.11
N VAL A 527 -34.31 -19.13 10.98
CA VAL A 527 -34.22 -20.59 10.90
C VAL A 527 -35.62 -21.22 11.00
N VAL A 528 -36.43 -20.81 11.97
CA VAL A 528 -37.80 -21.32 12.13
C VAL A 528 -38.65 -20.97 10.90
N ARG A 529 -38.57 -19.73 10.40
CA ARG A 529 -39.29 -19.30 9.20
C ARG A 529 -38.94 -20.15 7.97
N ARG A 530 -37.64 -20.39 7.75
CA ARG A 530 -37.15 -21.21 6.63
C ARG A 530 -37.57 -22.66 6.74
N LYS A 531 -37.54 -23.25 7.94
CA LYS A 531 -38.01 -24.63 8.17
C LYS A 531 -39.50 -24.79 7.93
N ILE A 532 -40.32 -23.84 8.37
CA ILE A 532 -41.77 -23.85 8.07
C ILE A 532 -41.99 -23.83 6.56
N PHE A 533 -41.29 -22.95 5.84
CA PHE A 533 -41.41 -22.88 4.39
C PHE A 533 -40.95 -24.17 3.69
N SER A 534 -39.75 -24.66 4.01
CA SER A 534 -39.15 -25.82 3.33
C SER A 534 -39.94 -27.10 3.58
N GLN A 535 -40.49 -27.27 4.79
CA GLN A 535 -41.37 -28.39 5.13
C GLN A 535 -42.66 -28.37 4.30
N GLU A 536 -43.37 -27.26 4.27
CA GLU A 536 -44.66 -27.15 3.56
C GLU A 536 -44.47 -27.20 2.04
N PHE A 537 -43.45 -26.53 1.52
CA PHE A 537 -43.08 -26.60 0.10
C PHE A 537 -42.77 -28.04 -0.32
N ARG A 538 -41.98 -28.77 0.49
CA ARG A 538 -41.60 -30.15 0.16
C ARG A 538 -42.79 -31.08 0.15
N LEU A 539 -43.69 -30.98 1.12
CA LEU A 539 -44.91 -31.80 1.17
C LEU A 539 -45.79 -31.56 -0.06
N TRP A 540 -45.95 -30.30 -0.46
CA TRP A 540 -46.71 -29.93 -1.65
C TRP A 540 -46.03 -30.42 -2.95
N ALA A 541 -44.75 -30.14 -3.12
CA ALA A 541 -44.04 -30.44 -4.36
C ALA A 541 -43.78 -31.94 -4.56
N THR A 542 -43.58 -32.70 -3.48
CA THR A 542 -43.49 -34.18 -3.56
C THR A 542 -44.80 -34.77 -4.06
N LYS A 543 -45.93 -34.34 -3.46
CA LYS A 543 -47.24 -34.80 -3.88
C LYS A 543 -47.55 -34.42 -5.34
N LEU A 544 -47.22 -33.20 -5.74
CA LEU A 544 -47.39 -32.75 -7.11
C LEU A 544 -46.61 -33.63 -8.09
N ALA A 545 -45.38 -34.01 -7.73
CA ALA A 545 -44.55 -34.89 -8.54
C ALA A 545 -45.15 -36.29 -8.66
N ASP A 546 -45.63 -36.87 -7.56
CA ASP A 546 -46.31 -38.17 -7.56
C ASP A 546 -47.58 -38.16 -8.42
N ASP A 547 -48.37 -37.08 -8.35
CA ASP A 547 -49.60 -36.91 -9.14
C ASP A 547 -49.27 -36.81 -10.65
N PHE A 548 -48.28 -35.98 -11.03
CA PHE A 548 -47.86 -35.83 -12.42
C PHE A 548 -47.19 -37.10 -12.97
N ASP A 549 -46.42 -37.81 -12.14
CA ASP A 549 -45.81 -39.08 -12.54
C ASP A 549 -46.86 -40.15 -12.82
N THR A 550 -47.91 -40.23 -11.97
CA THR A 550 -49.03 -41.14 -12.19
C THR A 550 -49.76 -40.83 -13.51
N ILE A 551 -50.15 -39.57 -13.72
CA ILE A 551 -50.88 -39.14 -14.94
C ILE A 551 -50.05 -39.38 -16.19
N HIS A 552 -48.75 -39.05 -16.14
CA HIS A 552 -47.84 -39.20 -17.26
C HIS A 552 -47.64 -40.68 -17.64
N ASN A 553 -47.42 -41.55 -16.65
CA ASN A 553 -47.24 -42.98 -16.86
C ASN A 553 -48.51 -43.65 -17.41
N GLU A 554 -49.69 -43.25 -16.92
CA GLU A 554 -50.98 -43.73 -17.45
C GLU A 554 -51.20 -43.33 -18.92
N GLU A 555 -50.86 -42.08 -19.28
CA GLU A 555 -50.99 -41.59 -20.66
C GLU A 555 -49.98 -42.26 -21.60
N ILE A 556 -48.71 -42.37 -21.18
CA ILE A 556 -47.68 -43.12 -21.92
C ILE A 556 -48.13 -44.56 -22.14
N SER A 557 -48.65 -45.22 -21.09
CA SER A 557 -49.12 -46.61 -21.19
C SER A 557 -50.27 -46.73 -22.18
N ARG A 558 -51.24 -45.80 -22.17
CA ARG A 558 -52.35 -45.79 -23.13
C ARG A 558 -51.87 -45.60 -24.57
N ARG A 559 -50.98 -44.64 -24.82
CA ARG A 559 -50.40 -44.41 -26.16
C ARG A 559 -49.58 -45.60 -26.64
N ARG A 560 -48.75 -46.20 -25.76
CA ARG A 560 -47.97 -47.41 -26.09
C ARG A 560 -48.88 -48.60 -26.42
N GLN A 561 -49.93 -48.82 -25.64
CA GLN A 561 -50.88 -49.92 -25.88
C GLN A 561 -51.64 -49.74 -27.21
N PHE A 562 -52.05 -48.52 -27.53
CA PHE A 562 -52.68 -48.23 -28.81
C PHE A 562 -51.69 -48.38 -29.97
N ASN A 563 -50.50 -47.78 -29.85
CA ASN A 563 -49.46 -47.85 -30.88
C ASN A 563 -49.00 -49.28 -31.14
N ALA A 564 -48.92 -50.15 -30.12
CA ALA A 564 -48.61 -51.56 -30.32
C ALA A 564 -49.57 -52.27 -31.29
N ASN A 565 -50.83 -51.82 -31.38
CA ASN A 565 -51.83 -52.35 -32.31
C ASN A 565 -51.92 -51.58 -33.63
N PHE A 566 -51.56 -50.29 -33.64
CA PHE A 566 -51.70 -49.38 -34.79
C PHE A 566 -50.41 -49.27 -35.62
N GLU A 567 -49.26 -49.58 -35.03
CA GLU A 567 -47.96 -49.62 -35.67
C GLU A 567 -47.94 -50.71 -36.76
N GLY A 568 -47.59 -50.33 -37.99
CA GLY A 568 -47.65 -51.21 -39.17
C GLY A 568 -49.02 -51.30 -39.87
N HIS A 569 -50.09 -50.69 -39.33
CA HIS A 569 -51.40 -50.64 -39.99
C HIS A 569 -51.42 -49.58 -41.11
N PHE A 570 -52.09 -49.84 -42.24
CA PHE A 570 -52.11 -48.91 -43.38
C PHE A 570 -52.75 -47.54 -43.07
N LEU A 571 -53.69 -47.51 -42.10
CA LEU A 571 -54.33 -46.27 -41.63
C LEU A 571 -53.36 -45.31 -40.93
N ASN A 572 -52.17 -45.76 -40.52
CA ASN A 572 -51.15 -44.90 -39.93
C ASN A 572 -50.76 -43.73 -40.88
N LYS A 573 -50.88 -43.94 -42.21
CA LYS A 573 -50.67 -42.86 -43.20
C LYS A 573 -51.71 -41.73 -43.14
N LEU A 574 -52.88 -41.97 -42.56
CA LEU A 574 -53.95 -40.97 -42.45
C LEU A 574 -53.87 -40.14 -41.15
N PHE A 575 -53.10 -40.59 -40.14
CA PHE A 575 -53.01 -39.96 -38.82
C PHE A 575 -51.54 -39.75 -38.41
N PRO A 576 -50.85 -38.75 -38.98
CA PRO A 576 -49.48 -38.42 -38.60
C PRO A 576 -49.41 -37.94 -37.15
N GLY A 577 -48.31 -38.24 -36.44
CA GLY A 577 -48.11 -37.82 -35.04
C GLY A 577 -48.68 -38.78 -33.98
N MET A 578 -49.33 -39.88 -34.36
CA MET A 578 -49.85 -40.87 -33.38
C MET A 578 -48.74 -41.58 -32.56
N ASN A 579 -47.48 -41.51 -33.02
CA ASN A 579 -46.32 -42.02 -32.30
C ASN A 579 -45.76 -41.05 -31.24
N ASP A 580 -46.27 -39.82 -31.17
CA ASP A 580 -45.74 -38.80 -30.28
C ASP A 580 -46.05 -39.15 -28.82
N MET A 581 -45.02 -39.05 -27.97
CA MET A 581 -45.13 -39.25 -26.52
C MET A 581 -45.06 -37.89 -25.81
N PRO A 582 -45.90 -37.64 -24.78
CA PRO A 582 -45.78 -36.42 -23.99
C PRO A 582 -44.38 -36.36 -23.33
N PRO A 583 -43.77 -35.16 -23.18
CA PRO A 583 -42.55 -35.01 -22.40
C PRO A 583 -42.85 -35.15 -20.89
N ALA A 584 -41.87 -35.60 -20.11
CA ALA A 584 -41.96 -35.59 -18.66
C ALA A 584 -41.91 -34.13 -18.15
N PHE A 585 -42.77 -33.79 -17.19
CA PHE A 585 -42.81 -32.46 -16.59
C PHE A 585 -43.25 -32.57 -15.13
N ALA A 586 -42.42 -32.04 -14.23
CA ALA A 586 -42.65 -32.07 -12.79
C ALA A 586 -42.78 -33.47 -12.16
N ASN A 587 -42.35 -34.54 -12.83
CA ASN A 587 -42.38 -35.92 -12.32
C ASN A 587 -41.31 -36.24 -11.26
N GLU A 588 -40.33 -35.35 -11.05
CA GLU A 588 -39.22 -35.58 -10.13
C GLU A 588 -39.44 -34.84 -8.80
N ILE A 589 -39.18 -35.54 -7.69
CA ILE A 589 -39.23 -34.95 -6.35
C ILE A 589 -38.14 -33.88 -6.23
N PRO A 590 -38.43 -32.68 -5.69
CA PRO A 590 -37.42 -31.64 -5.56
C PRO A 590 -36.22 -32.05 -4.69
N LEU A 591 -35.05 -31.51 -5.04
CA LEU A 591 -33.84 -31.65 -4.24
C LEU A 591 -34.04 -31.11 -2.81
N LEU A 592 -33.37 -31.75 -1.84
CA LEU A 592 -33.38 -31.29 -0.46
C LEU A 592 -32.64 -29.97 -0.34
N PHE A 593 -33.30 -28.95 0.21
CA PHE A 593 -32.69 -27.70 0.66
C PHE A 593 -33.00 -27.48 2.14
N ASP A 594 -32.18 -26.65 2.80
CA ASP A 594 -32.30 -26.33 4.23
C ASP A 594 -32.13 -27.53 5.19
N ALA A 595 -31.60 -28.65 4.69
CA ALA A 595 -31.38 -29.87 5.47
C ALA A 595 -30.34 -29.73 6.59
N HIS A 596 -29.43 -28.76 6.48
CA HIS A 596 -28.40 -28.48 7.48
C HIS A 596 -28.80 -27.42 8.51
N LEU A 597 -30.03 -26.88 8.44
CA LEU A 597 -30.49 -25.92 9.43
C LEU A 597 -30.59 -26.57 10.82
N PRO A 598 -30.20 -25.86 11.90
CA PRO A 598 -30.34 -26.37 13.26
C PRO A 598 -31.78 -26.76 13.60
N ASN A 599 -31.93 -27.72 14.51
CA ASN A 599 -33.27 -28.15 14.91
C ASN A 599 -33.92 -27.19 15.92
N ILE A 600 -34.27 -26.00 15.44
CA ILE A 600 -34.93 -24.94 16.20
C ILE A 600 -36.42 -24.90 15.83
N ASN A 601 -37.27 -24.74 16.83
CA ASN A 601 -38.73 -24.75 16.72
C ASN A 601 -39.35 -23.47 17.32
N LYS A 602 -40.66 -23.27 17.11
CA LYS A 602 -41.39 -22.12 17.65
C LYS A 602 -41.33 -22.01 19.18
N SER A 603 -41.31 -23.16 19.88
CA SER A 603 -41.15 -23.21 21.34
C SER A 603 -39.83 -22.59 21.81
N ASP A 604 -38.77 -22.64 20.99
CA ASP A 604 -37.48 -22.06 21.32
C ASP A 604 -37.51 -20.53 21.17
N ILE A 605 -38.30 -20.00 20.22
CA ILE A 605 -38.59 -18.56 20.11
C ILE A 605 -39.38 -18.08 21.33
N ASP A 606 -40.41 -18.84 21.74
CA ASP A 606 -41.23 -18.50 22.91
C ASP A 606 -40.39 -18.52 24.20
N MET A 607 -39.49 -19.51 24.33
CA MET A 607 -38.51 -19.58 25.43
C MET A 607 -37.60 -18.35 25.46
N LEU A 608 -36.96 -18.02 24.34
CA LEU A 608 -36.06 -16.86 24.27
C LEU A 608 -36.79 -15.53 24.50
N THR A 609 -38.02 -15.41 24.02
CA THR A 609 -38.91 -14.26 24.25
C THR A 609 -39.21 -14.07 25.74
N SER A 610 -39.37 -15.17 26.49
CA SER A 610 -39.56 -15.10 27.95
C SER A 610 -38.31 -14.64 28.70
N HIS A 611 -37.12 -14.95 28.19
CA HIS A 611 -35.84 -14.54 28.78
C HIS A 611 -35.45 -13.09 28.43
N LEU A 612 -35.96 -12.55 27.31
CA LEU A 612 -35.61 -11.24 26.77
C LEU A 612 -36.87 -10.47 26.28
N PRO A 613 -37.76 -10.04 27.19
CA PRO A 613 -39.00 -9.36 26.82
C PRO A 613 -38.78 -8.03 26.08
N ASP A 614 -37.67 -7.34 26.36
CA ASP A 614 -37.33 -6.04 25.76
C ASP A 614 -36.94 -6.15 24.28
N LEU A 615 -36.33 -7.28 23.88
CA LEU A 615 -35.91 -7.56 22.49
C LEU A 615 -37.01 -8.24 21.67
N ALA A 616 -38.03 -8.79 22.33
CA ALA A 616 -39.11 -9.55 21.71
C ALA A 616 -40.00 -8.70 20.79
N GLN A 617 -40.11 -7.38 21.02
CA GLN A 617 -40.97 -6.50 20.22
C GLN A 617 -40.49 -6.34 18.77
N GLY A 618 -39.18 -6.50 18.52
CA GLY A 618 -38.56 -6.42 17.19
C GLY A 618 -38.52 -7.74 16.42
N VAL A 619 -38.86 -8.85 17.06
CA VAL A 619 -38.68 -10.21 16.51
C VAL A 619 -40.05 -10.85 16.30
N LYS A 620 -40.70 -10.51 15.18
CA LYS A 620 -41.97 -11.12 14.78
C LYS A 620 -41.72 -12.13 13.68
N LEU A 621 -42.07 -13.39 13.92
CA LEU A 621 -42.10 -14.40 12.86
C LEU A 621 -43.05 -13.89 11.76
N PRO A 622 -42.60 -13.73 10.50
CA PRO A 622 -43.46 -13.29 9.41
C PRO A 622 -44.68 -14.21 9.25
N ASP A 623 -45.83 -13.64 8.92
CA ASP A 623 -47.05 -14.43 8.72
C ASP A 623 -46.95 -15.26 7.44
N MET A 624 -46.64 -16.54 7.59
CA MET A 624 -46.55 -17.49 6.50
C MET A 624 -47.91 -18.11 6.12
N ARG A 625 -49.02 -17.75 6.77
CA ARG A 625 -50.35 -18.38 6.54
C ARG A 625 -50.76 -18.38 5.08
N HIS A 626 -50.56 -17.29 4.35
CA HIS A 626 -50.93 -17.21 2.94
C HIS A 626 -50.12 -18.19 2.07
N VAL A 627 -48.82 -18.33 2.36
CA VAL A 627 -47.91 -19.24 1.65
C VAL A 627 -48.23 -20.69 1.99
N ILE A 628 -48.48 -20.97 3.27
CA ILE A 628 -48.89 -22.30 3.75
C ILE A 628 -50.25 -22.67 3.14
N ASN A 629 -51.23 -21.77 3.16
CA ASN A 629 -52.55 -21.99 2.56
C ASN A 629 -52.45 -22.26 1.05
N PHE A 630 -51.56 -21.57 0.33
CA PHE A 630 -51.31 -21.82 -1.09
C PHE A 630 -50.86 -23.27 -1.34
N PHE A 631 -49.88 -23.76 -0.56
CA PHE A 631 -49.39 -25.13 -0.68
C PHE A 631 -50.46 -26.15 -0.28
N VAL A 632 -51.07 -25.97 0.89
CA VAL A 632 -52.02 -26.92 1.46
C VAL A 632 -53.30 -27.04 0.64
N SER A 633 -53.85 -25.93 0.13
CA SER A 633 -55.11 -25.95 -0.63
C SER A 633 -55.03 -26.75 -1.93
N ARG A 634 -53.81 -26.88 -2.49
CA ARG A 634 -53.55 -27.62 -3.73
C ARG A 634 -53.06 -29.04 -3.50
N SER A 635 -52.83 -29.44 -2.25
CA SER A 635 -52.42 -30.78 -1.87
C SER A 635 -53.58 -31.72 -1.51
N GLY A 636 -54.84 -31.36 -1.77
CA GLY A 636 -56.00 -32.26 -1.61
C GLY A 636 -56.61 -32.34 -0.20
N PRO A 637 -57.73 -33.08 -0.03
CA PRO A 637 -58.65 -32.95 1.12
C PRO A 637 -58.05 -33.36 2.48
N HIS A 638 -57.15 -34.34 2.52
CA HIS A 638 -56.52 -34.81 3.77
C HIS A 638 -55.52 -33.79 4.36
N GLN A 639 -54.86 -32.99 3.52
CA GLN A 639 -53.97 -31.92 3.99
C GLN A 639 -54.75 -30.68 4.46
N LYS A 640 -55.95 -30.46 3.94
CA LYS A 640 -56.88 -29.41 4.40
C LYS A 640 -57.36 -29.66 5.84
N LEU A 641 -57.64 -30.91 6.20
CA LEU A 641 -58.00 -31.32 7.56
C LEU A 641 -56.83 -31.16 8.56
N ARG A 642 -55.61 -31.49 8.12
CA ARG A 642 -54.38 -31.29 8.92
C ARG A 642 -54.12 -29.81 9.25
N LEU A 643 -54.52 -28.90 8.36
CA LEU A 643 -54.43 -27.45 8.58
C LEU A 643 -55.47 -26.95 9.59
N GLU A 644 -56.70 -27.46 9.53
CA GLU A 644 -57.73 -27.19 10.56
C GLU A 644 -57.29 -27.69 11.94
N GLU A 645 -56.56 -28.81 12.00
CA GLU A 645 -56.00 -29.36 13.24
C GLU A 645 -54.78 -28.56 13.77
N LEU A 646 -53.93 -28.05 12.88
CA LEU A 646 -52.79 -27.18 13.21
C LEU A 646 -53.19 -25.75 13.60
N LEU A 647 -54.33 -25.25 13.11
CA LEU A 647 -54.88 -23.92 13.40
C LEU A 647 -55.96 -23.93 14.50
N GLY A 648 -56.50 -25.10 14.84
CA GLY A 648 -57.58 -25.28 15.82
C GLY A 648 -57.37 -24.70 17.22
N PRO A 649 -56.15 -24.70 17.82
CA PRO A 649 -56.00 -24.28 19.22
C PRO A 649 -56.10 -22.76 19.48
N GLN A 650 -56.41 -21.92 18.49
CA GLN A 650 -56.55 -20.46 18.69
C GLN A 650 -58.01 -19.94 18.72
N LEU A 651 -59.02 -20.82 18.60
CA LEU A 651 -60.43 -20.40 18.65
C LEU A 651 -61.19 -20.80 19.94
N GLU A 652 -60.62 -21.61 20.83
CA GLU A 652 -61.30 -21.99 22.08
C GLU A 652 -61.09 -21.03 23.26
N GLY A 653 -60.23 -20.01 23.11
CA GLY A 653 -59.97 -19.00 24.15
C GLY A 653 -61.01 -17.87 24.27
N ALA A 654 -62.04 -17.84 23.41
CA ALA A 654 -62.93 -16.67 23.29
C ALA A 654 -64.43 -17.01 23.39
N LEU A 655 -64.82 -18.06 24.13
CA LEU A 655 -66.22 -18.30 24.48
C LEU A 655 -66.50 -17.89 25.92
N GLY A 656 -66.77 -16.60 26.08
CA GLY A 656 -67.18 -15.99 27.33
C GLY A 656 -67.89 -14.65 27.11
N ASN A 657 -68.94 -14.62 26.29
CA ASN A 657 -70.07 -13.69 26.43
C ASN A 657 -71.17 -13.98 25.38
N PRO A 658 -72.43 -14.23 25.80
CA PRO A 658 -73.55 -14.41 24.89
C PRO A 658 -74.25 -13.06 24.69
N ALA A 659 -73.94 -12.37 23.61
CA ALA A 659 -74.82 -11.32 23.09
C ALA A 659 -74.59 -11.18 21.59
N LEU A 660 -75.70 -11.17 20.84
CA LEU A 660 -75.82 -10.92 19.39
C LEU A 660 -75.72 -12.18 18.52
N ALA A 661 -76.79 -12.97 18.57
CA ALA A 661 -77.24 -13.75 17.42
C ALA A 661 -78.00 -12.83 16.43
N GLU A 662 -77.96 -13.22 15.16
CA GLU A 662 -78.65 -12.65 13.98
C GLU A 662 -77.99 -11.42 13.33
N GLU A 663 -77.24 -11.65 12.25
CA GLU A 663 -77.73 -11.49 10.87
C GLU A 663 -76.64 -11.92 9.87
N VAL A 664 -77.01 -12.78 8.92
CA VAL A 664 -76.24 -13.07 7.71
C VAL A 664 -76.63 -12.03 6.66
N PRO A 665 -75.68 -11.38 5.97
CA PRO A 665 -75.81 -11.38 4.50
C PRO A 665 -74.49 -11.38 3.70
N GLN A 666 -74.71 -11.66 2.42
CA GLN A 666 -73.80 -11.88 1.30
C GLN A 666 -73.00 -10.63 0.84
N ILE A 667 -71.80 -10.91 0.32
CA ILE A 667 -71.06 -10.31 -0.81
C ILE A 667 -71.49 -8.92 -1.30
N SER A 668 -70.61 -7.92 -1.16
CA SER A 668 -70.46 -6.80 -2.12
C SER A 668 -69.08 -6.13 -2.01
N GLU A 669 -68.67 -5.50 -3.11
CA GLU A 669 -67.34 -5.00 -3.45
C GLU A 669 -66.90 -3.70 -2.74
N MET A 670 -65.58 -3.48 -2.80
CA MET A 670 -64.83 -2.21 -2.75
C MET A 670 -64.91 -1.30 -1.50
N GLY A 671 -63.72 -0.96 -0.96
CA GLY A 671 -63.55 0.24 -0.12
C GLY A 671 -62.36 0.23 0.84
N THR A 672 -61.15 0.44 0.30
CA THR A 672 -59.98 1.17 0.87
C THR A 672 -59.72 1.21 2.39
N GLY A 673 -58.50 0.79 2.80
CA GLY A 673 -57.86 1.31 4.02
C GLY A 673 -56.71 0.47 4.60
N GLU A 674 -55.47 0.89 4.31
CA GLU A 674 -54.18 0.57 4.98
C GLU A 674 -53.45 -0.76 4.67
N LYS A 675 -52.22 -0.61 4.17
CA LYS A 675 -51.31 -1.65 3.62
C LYS A 675 -50.30 -2.16 4.65
N PRO A 676 -50.01 -3.47 4.65
CA PRO A 676 -48.66 -4.00 4.74
C PRO A 676 -48.14 -4.38 3.34
N LEU A 677 -46.82 -4.31 3.14
CA LEU A 677 -46.12 -4.55 1.87
C LEU A 677 -46.34 -5.98 1.36
N LEU A 678 -47.19 -6.16 0.35
CA LEU A 678 -47.39 -7.42 -0.39
C LEU A 678 -46.52 -7.46 -1.64
N HIS A 679 -45.76 -8.56 -1.77
CA HIS A 679 -45.05 -8.90 -3.00
C HIS A 679 -46.03 -9.09 -4.16
N GLN A 680 -45.82 -8.31 -5.21
CA GLN A 680 -46.76 -8.02 -6.30
C GLN A 680 -47.09 -9.21 -7.23
N ARG A 681 -46.53 -10.41 -7.01
CA ARG A 681 -46.72 -11.58 -7.89
C ARG A 681 -47.59 -12.71 -7.33
N LEU A 682 -47.98 -12.66 -6.05
CA LEU A 682 -48.81 -13.71 -5.43
C LEU A 682 -50.32 -13.48 -5.60
N ALA A 683 -50.75 -12.22 -5.80
CA ALA A 683 -52.15 -11.87 -6.01
C ALA A 683 -52.69 -12.32 -7.39
N ASP A 684 -51.82 -12.46 -8.38
CA ASP A 684 -52.21 -12.77 -9.76
C ASP A 684 -52.54 -14.27 -9.97
N LEU A 685 -52.17 -15.16 -9.03
CA LEU A 685 -52.41 -16.61 -9.14
C LEU A 685 -53.78 -17.07 -8.59
N GLN A 686 -54.65 -16.14 -8.17
CA GLN A 686 -56.00 -16.44 -7.68
C GLN A 686 -57.10 -16.24 -8.74
N LYS A 687 -56.79 -15.69 -9.91
CA LYS A 687 -57.73 -15.61 -11.03
C LYS A 687 -57.18 -16.41 -12.19
N ILE A 688 -57.74 -17.58 -12.45
CA ILE A 688 -58.04 -18.15 -13.77
C ILE A 688 -58.63 -19.55 -13.50
N GLY A 689 -59.89 -19.68 -13.88
CA GLY A 689 -60.66 -20.91 -13.73
C GLY A 689 -62.08 -20.66 -14.20
N ASP A 690 -62.25 -20.24 -15.47
CA ASP A 690 -63.47 -20.52 -16.22
C ASP A 690 -63.27 -20.30 -17.73
N GLY A 691 -63.72 -21.28 -18.53
CA GLY A 691 -64.23 -21.11 -19.91
C GLY A 691 -63.25 -20.89 -21.07
N CYS A 692 -63.01 -21.94 -21.86
CA CYS A 692 -62.60 -21.87 -23.28
C CYS A 692 -63.68 -21.22 -24.15
N GLU A 693 -63.29 -20.53 -25.24
CA GLU A 693 -63.79 -20.78 -26.61
C GLU A 693 -63.03 -19.97 -27.70
N GLY A 694 -62.48 -20.69 -28.69
CA GLY A 694 -62.44 -20.34 -30.12
C GLY A 694 -61.52 -19.21 -30.64
N SER A 695 -60.51 -19.58 -31.46
CA SER A 695 -60.42 -19.22 -32.90
C SER A 695 -58.98 -19.26 -33.42
N GLU A 696 -58.73 -20.29 -34.25
CA GLU A 696 -58.07 -20.31 -35.57
C GLU A 696 -56.82 -19.46 -35.86
N THR A 697 -55.83 -20.18 -36.37
CA THR A 697 -54.64 -19.73 -37.09
C THR A 697 -54.97 -19.05 -38.42
N ASP A 698 -54.20 -18.05 -38.84
CA ASP A 698 -53.78 -17.94 -40.25
C ASP A 698 -52.57 -17.01 -40.46
N THR A 699 -51.74 -17.43 -41.42
CA THR A 699 -50.48 -16.85 -41.87
C THR A 699 -50.62 -16.07 -43.18
N GLU A 700 -49.80 -15.01 -43.30
CA GLU A 700 -49.21 -14.42 -44.53
C GLU A 700 -49.93 -13.36 -45.39
N ASN A 701 -49.10 -12.38 -45.78
CA ASN A 701 -49.13 -11.38 -46.86
C ASN A 701 -49.95 -10.08 -46.70
N GLU A 702 -49.25 -8.94 -46.65
CA GLU A 702 -49.22 -7.99 -47.78
C GLU A 702 -48.10 -6.93 -47.65
N PHE A 703 -47.45 -6.66 -48.79
CA PHE A 703 -46.35 -5.74 -49.05
C PHE A 703 -46.87 -4.30 -49.31
N GLU A 704 -45.94 -3.34 -49.20
CA GLU A 704 -45.94 -1.99 -49.81
C GLU A 704 -46.89 -0.89 -49.25
N ASN A 705 -46.30 0.11 -48.59
CA ASN A 705 -46.21 1.43 -49.20
C ASN A 705 -45.13 2.35 -48.60
N LEU A 706 -44.52 3.10 -49.51
CA LEU A 706 -43.37 3.98 -49.36
C LEU A 706 -43.67 5.28 -48.59
N ALA A 707 -42.61 5.78 -47.94
CA ALA A 707 -42.05 7.13 -48.11
C ALA A 707 -42.01 8.06 -46.88
N VAL A 708 -40.86 8.78 -46.86
CA VAL A 708 -40.59 10.12 -46.31
C VAL A 708 -39.86 10.20 -44.95
N ALA A 709 -38.53 10.05 -45.07
CA ALA A 709 -37.51 11.09 -44.84
C ALA A 709 -37.09 11.55 -43.43
N THR A 710 -35.78 11.82 -43.39
CA THR A 710 -34.94 12.65 -42.49
C THR A 710 -34.55 12.12 -41.10
N ASP A 711 -33.42 11.40 -41.07
CA ASP A 711 -32.07 11.91 -40.72
C ASP A 711 -31.97 12.89 -39.53
N GLU A 712 -31.22 12.52 -38.47
CA GLU A 712 -29.94 13.15 -38.12
C GLU A 712 -29.38 12.66 -36.76
N THR A 713 -28.18 12.06 -36.81
CA THR A 713 -27.02 12.23 -35.88
C THR A 713 -27.09 11.70 -34.43
N LEU A 714 -26.04 11.17 -33.79
CA LEU A 714 -24.64 10.90 -34.16
C LEU A 714 -24.09 9.79 -33.24
N GLN A 715 -23.30 8.89 -33.81
CA GLN A 715 -22.43 7.96 -33.10
C GLN A 715 -21.12 8.63 -32.64
N SER A 716 -20.55 7.99 -31.62
CA SER A 716 -19.16 7.96 -31.15
C SER A 716 -18.06 8.65 -31.98
N ALA A 717 -17.06 9.21 -31.31
CA ALA A 717 -15.67 8.90 -31.63
C ALA A 717 -14.67 9.27 -30.52
N THR A 718 -13.72 8.35 -30.40
CA THR A 718 -12.50 8.32 -29.62
C THR A 718 -11.39 9.19 -30.25
N GLN A 719 -10.45 9.63 -29.40
CA GLN A 719 -9.00 9.79 -29.67
C GLN A 719 -8.43 11.04 -30.38
N CYS A 720 -7.55 11.70 -29.62
CA CYS A 720 -6.16 12.08 -29.94
C CYS A 720 -5.80 13.39 -30.69
N LEU A 721 -4.78 14.04 -30.09
CA LEU A 721 -3.67 14.84 -30.65
C LEU A 721 -3.78 16.39 -30.71
N LEU A 722 -2.82 17.00 -29.99
CA LEU A 722 -1.94 18.12 -30.36
C LEU A 722 -2.57 19.49 -30.72
N LEU A 723 -2.33 20.50 -29.86
CA LEU A 723 -1.58 21.75 -30.13
C LEU A 723 -2.01 22.91 -29.22
N ARG A 724 -1.01 23.61 -28.66
CA ARG A 724 -1.12 24.92 -27.98
C ARG A 724 -1.78 25.99 -28.87
N PRO A 725 -2.39 27.06 -28.29
CA PRO A 725 -1.68 28.33 -28.11
C PRO A 725 -1.98 29.10 -26.81
N ARG A 726 -1.09 30.08 -26.54
CA ARG A 726 -1.05 31.09 -25.44
C ARG A 726 -2.37 31.84 -25.17
N PRO A 727 -2.51 32.51 -24.02
CA PRO A 727 -3.20 33.79 -23.94
C PRO A 727 -2.24 34.98 -23.80
N GLN A 728 -2.63 36.05 -24.50
CA GLN A 728 -2.03 37.38 -24.48
C GLN A 728 -2.42 38.16 -23.22
N ARG A 729 -1.60 39.19 -22.96
CA ARG A 729 -1.84 40.32 -22.06
C ARG A 729 -3.19 41.00 -22.32
N SER A 730 -3.81 41.43 -21.23
CA SER A 730 -4.45 42.74 -21.08
C SER A 730 -4.22 43.20 -19.65
#